data_AF-A0AAN6C237-F1
#
_entry.id   AF-A0AAN6C237-F1
#
_cell.length_a   1.000
_cell.length_b   1.000
_cell.length_c   1.000
_cell.angle_alpha   90.00
_cell.angle_beta   90.00
_cell.angle_gamma   90.00
#
_symmetry.space_group_name_H-M   'P 1'
#
loop_
_entity.id
_entity.type
_entity.pdbx_description
1 polymer ?
#
loop_
_entity_poly.entity_id
_entity_poly.type
_entity_poly.pdbx_seq_one_letter_code
_entity_poly.pdbx_strand_id
1 'polypeptide(L)'
;MAGGTPGGEPTVGSGEPRLKSLATPETIKTGCIAWVEKEGQPRRAEILSIKTTKSGKQFYCNFDNFNKRLDEWVPVIRLDFTREVEWPNPEKEKPKDPKAKKAPTVQSKKTQPSKKSQKRPSKREQSTTSEANTPHPWTDFVENQNRQKSASIGPDGDSQARASVDGGETPGGGDEMEVDERETEVKREPAEFSREVEIEKLRTSGSMTQNPTEVSRIRNISKVQFGRFDLYPWYFSPYPEIFSQEDVIFICEFCLSYYGDLKAFTRHRKKCTLQHPPGNELYRNEEISFFEIDGRRQRTWCRNLCLLSKMFLDHKTLYYDVDPFLFYVMTVRTEKGCHMVGYFSKEKESADGYNVACILTMPQYQRKGYGRLLIQFSYELSRIEGKLGSPEKPLSDLGLLSYRQYWSENILEFLMGYNERDEKVTIEAISTALAMTTQDVEHTLQALRMQVYHKSDHKIVIPEKLIEQREKTKLKRKRTVDPTKIQWKPPVFTASSRTWGCLLALSATLASASPDDEQIPLPDYRRICPDYTRYAAFPHRPFSTGPKALPYQRPAKQCRTFQSDVIEKVIEDVTSRMKDPDLARLFENAFPSTTDTTVKFHTKGKTDTGFFRMGSFGGFHDEEAWEGPQSFIITGDIIAEWLRDSTNQLRPYQPLAKKDPAIHTLLLGAINTQAEYVIESPYCNAFQPPPISDLPVSSNGQDDNVHPAYEPRAVFECKYELDSLAHFLALGNDFYDHTGSTDFVNKRWLRAVDTVLNVLTEQSKSTFDPKTGEFQRNEYTFSRRTDTGTETLNLRGVGNPLNWGTGLVRSAFRPSDDATILGFFIPANAQMSVELKRASKMLAAAGKTTLSQKLESWSTKLREGVMEHGVIKHKKYGDVFAYEVDGYGSSILMDDANYPSLLALPLMEFCEASDPIYQNTRKMLLEKSGNPYYLEGKGFKGIGGPHIGLRNAWPMSLLVQARTSDNDEEIKECIDLVLNSAKLGLVHESIDVEHISQYTRSWFAWANGVFASTILDLAKRKPHLIFGEGATAYEI
;
A
#
# COMPACT_ATOMS: atom_id res chain seq x y z
N MET A 1 4.98 -25.57 33.51
CA MET A 1 4.77 -26.94 34.05
C MET A 1 5.13 -28.01 33.02
N ALA A 2 6.39 -28.41 32.83
CA ALA A 2 7.68 -27.84 33.22
C ALA A 2 8.79 -28.51 32.38
N GLY A 3 10.00 -27.96 32.36
CA GLY A 3 11.21 -28.67 31.89
C GLY A 3 11.67 -28.36 30.47
N GLY A 4 12.33 -27.22 30.28
CA GLY A 4 13.39 -27.10 29.27
C GLY A 4 14.71 -27.60 29.88
N THR A 5 15.44 -28.47 29.17
CA THR A 5 16.58 -29.21 29.72
C THR A 5 17.78 -28.29 30.05
N PRO A 6 18.34 -28.34 31.27
CA PRO A 6 19.54 -27.57 31.60
C PRO A 6 20.78 -28.23 30.97
N GLY A 7 21.09 -27.84 29.72
CA GLY A 7 22.24 -28.38 28.97
C GLY A 7 22.21 -28.17 27.44
N GLY A 8 21.17 -27.53 26.89
CA GLY A 8 21.20 -27.10 25.48
C GLY A 8 22.18 -25.93 25.24
N GLU A 9 22.67 -25.81 24.00
CA GLU A 9 23.47 -24.66 23.58
C GLU A 9 22.68 -23.34 23.70
N PRO A 10 23.36 -22.19 23.89
CA PRO A 10 22.70 -20.89 23.96
C PRO A 10 22.07 -20.53 22.60
N THR A 11 20.75 -20.38 22.60
CA THR A 11 19.94 -20.04 21.42
C THR A 11 19.74 -18.55 21.22
N VAL A 12 20.02 -17.73 22.24
CA VAL A 12 20.01 -16.26 22.15
C VAL A 12 21.42 -15.71 22.09
N GLY A 13 21.61 -14.72 21.22
CA GLY A 13 22.93 -14.19 20.87
C GLY A 13 23.62 -14.89 19.69
N SER A 14 24.68 -14.23 19.23
CA SER A 14 25.60 -14.70 18.21
C SER A 14 26.66 -15.63 18.82
N GLY A 15 27.10 -16.66 18.08
CA GLY A 15 28.24 -17.51 18.47
C GLY A 15 29.61 -16.81 18.46
N GLU A 16 29.68 -15.55 18.01
CA GLU A 16 30.86 -14.69 18.20
C GLU A 16 30.98 -14.24 19.67
N PRO A 17 32.20 -14.19 20.25
CA PRO A 17 32.40 -13.77 21.63
C PRO A 17 31.97 -12.30 21.85
N ARG A 18 30.99 -12.10 22.73
CA ARG A 18 30.47 -10.79 23.14
C ARG A 18 31.24 -10.21 24.32
N LEU A 19 31.38 -8.88 24.36
CA LEU A 19 31.95 -8.15 25.49
C LEU A 19 31.06 -8.31 26.73
N LYS A 20 31.68 -8.53 27.91
CA LYS A 20 30.99 -8.66 29.20
C LYS A 20 31.38 -7.53 30.15
N SER A 21 30.39 -6.97 30.85
CA SER A 21 30.60 -6.08 32.00
C SER A 21 29.31 -5.91 32.81
N LEU A 22 29.39 -5.30 33.99
CA LEU A 22 28.23 -4.91 34.77
C LEU A 22 27.43 -3.79 34.06
N ALA A 23 26.10 -3.87 34.13
CA ALA A 23 25.19 -2.86 33.62
C ALA A 23 24.37 -2.22 34.75
N THR A 24 23.68 -1.12 34.41
CA THR A 24 22.71 -0.44 35.27
C THR A 24 21.38 -0.29 34.51
N PRO A 25 20.27 0.00 35.19
CA PRO A 25 19.00 0.33 34.52
C PRO A 25 19.11 1.48 33.52
N GLU A 26 20.12 2.35 33.68
CA GLU A 26 20.46 3.50 32.83
C GLU A 26 21.31 3.10 31.62
N THR A 27 22.30 2.23 31.79
CA THR A 27 23.27 1.89 30.73
C THR A 27 22.86 0.73 29.83
N ILE A 28 21.94 -0.13 30.26
CA ILE A 28 21.50 -1.32 29.50
C ILE A 28 20.71 -0.95 28.24
N LYS A 29 20.90 -1.71 27.14
CA LYS A 29 20.39 -1.39 25.80
C LYS A 29 19.74 -2.60 25.13
N THR A 30 19.03 -2.36 24.03
CA THR A 30 18.57 -3.41 23.11
C THR A 30 19.74 -4.19 22.51
N GLY A 31 19.58 -5.49 22.29
CA GLY A 31 20.63 -6.42 21.87
C GLY A 31 21.59 -6.86 22.99
N CYS A 32 21.43 -6.36 24.23
CA CYS A 32 22.14 -6.90 25.39
C CYS A 32 21.51 -8.22 25.82
N ILE A 33 22.33 -9.17 26.27
CA ILE A 33 21.87 -10.40 26.91
C ILE A 33 22.17 -10.30 28.40
N ALA A 34 21.12 -10.40 29.21
CA ALA A 34 21.17 -10.26 30.65
C ALA A 34 20.62 -11.52 31.35
N TRP A 35 20.86 -11.61 32.66
CA TRP A 35 20.19 -12.58 33.51
C TRP A 35 18.87 -11.98 33.99
N VAL A 36 17.77 -12.68 33.71
CA VAL A 36 16.40 -12.25 33.98
C VAL A 36 15.67 -13.36 34.71
N GLU A 37 15.03 -13.05 35.84
CA GLU A 37 14.23 -14.01 36.59
C GLU A 37 12.97 -14.41 35.79
N LYS A 38 12.71 -15.71 35.64
CA LYS A 38 11.49 -16.27 35.02
C LYS A 38 11.09 -17.58 35.70
N GLU A 39 9.80 -17.69 36.04
CA GLU A 39 9.24 -18.79 36.85
C GLU A 39 10.04 -19.06 38.16
N GLY A 40 10.56 -18.00 38.81
CA GLY A 40 11.33 -18.11 40.05
C GLY A 40 12.80 -18.55 39.87
N GLN A 41 13.32 -18.53 38.64
CA GLN A 41 14.68 -18.96 38.32
C GLN A 41 15.39 -17.91 37.44
N PRO A 42 16.67 -17.57 37.69
CA PRO A 42 17.43 -16.70 36.80
C PRO A 42 17.72 -17.43 35.47
N ARG A 43 17.38 -16.81 34.34
CA ARG A 43 17.62 -17.33 32.98
C ARG A 43 18.28 -16.28 32.11
N ARG A 44 19.12 -16.71 31.17
CA ARG A 44 19.74 -15.85 30.16
C ARG A 44 18.67 -15.37 29.16
N ALA A 45 18.66 -14.08 28.81
CA ALA A 45 17.65 -13.50 27.94
C ALA A 45 18.16 -12.28 27.16
N GLU A 46 17.83 -12.17 25.87
CA GLU A 46 18.17 -11.03 25.01
C GLU A 46 17.06 -9.96 25.09
N ILE A 47 17.47 -8.70 25.31
CA ILE A 47 16.58 -7.54 25.41
C ILE A 47 16.30 -7.03 24.01
N LEU A 48 15.09 -7.31 23.48
CA LEU A 48 14.68 -6.90 22.14
C LEU A 48 14.12 -5.46 22.10
N SER A 49 13.53 -4.99 23.21
CA SER A 49 12.94 -3.65 23.29
C SER A 49 12.94 -3.11 24.72
N ILE A 50 12.80 -1.80 24.88
CA ILE A 50 12.73 -1.09 26.17
C ILE A 50 11.61 -0.05 26.06
N LYS A 51 10.69 -0.01 27.04
CA LYS A 51 9.67 1.03 27.15
C LYS A 51 9.65 1.65 28.55
N THR A 52 9.13 2.86 28.65
CA THR A 52 8.88 3.53 29.93
C THR A 52 7.39 3.44 30.25
N THR A 53 7.07 3.06 31.48
CA THR A 53 5.72 2.92 32.04
C THR A 53 5.64 3.70 33.35
N LYS A 54 4.45 3.82 33.95
CA LYS A 54 4.29 4.52 35.23
C LYS A 54 5.04 3.86 36.39
N SER A 55 5.30 2.55 36.34
CA SER A 55 6.17 1.84 37.30
C SER A 55 7.68 1.99 37.03
N GLY A 56 8.08 2.62 35.92
CA GLY A 56 9.47 2.77 35.49
C GLY A 56 9.76 2.07 34.16
N LYS A 57 11.02 1.69 33.92
CA LYS A 57 11.43 0.97 32.70
C LYS A 57 10.95 -0.48 32.71
N GLN A 58 10.46 -0.94 31.56
CA GLN A 58 10.20 -2.35 31.27
C GLN A 58 11.03 -2.78 30.05
N PHE A 59 11.49 -4.03 30.05
CA PHE A 59 12.34 -4.63 29.02
C PHE A 59 11.58 -5.79 28.38
N TYR A 60 11.54 -5.84 27.05
CA TYR A 60 10.93 -6.97 26.33
C TYR A 60 12.00 -8.02 26.08
N CYS A 61 11.92 -9.13 26.82
CA CYS A 61 12.98 -10.13 26.87
C CYS A 61 12.58 -11.40 26.11
N ASN A 62 13.46 -11.83 25.20
CA ASN A 62 13.43 -13.17 24.61
C ASN A 62 14.35 -14.09 25.42
N PHE A 63 13.84 -15.24 25.85
CA PHE A 63 14.51 -16.09 26.84
C PHE A 63 15.20 -17.28 26.20
N ASP A 64 16.41 -17.58 26.66
CA ASP A 64 17.24 -18.64 26.11
C ASP A 64 16.55 -20.01 26.22
N ASN A 65 16.44 -20.71 25.09
CA ASN A 65 15.72 -21.96 24.90
C ASN A 65 14.19 -21.87 25.12
N PHE A 66 13.58 -20.69 24.93
CA PHE A 66 12.12 -20.50 24.85
C PHE A 66 11.66 -20.08 23.45
N ASN A 67 10.46 -20.53 23.04
CA ASN A 67 9.79 -20.05 21.84
C ASN A 67 9.42 -18.55 21.99
N LYS A 68 9.62 -17.73 20.95
CA LYS A 68 9.31 -16.28 20.90
C LYS A 68 7.88 -15.91 21.34
N ARG A 69 6.92 -16.83 21.24
CA ARG A 69 5.56 -16.66 21.78
C ARG A 69 5.51 -16.55 23.32
N LEU A 70 6.62 -16.84 24.02
CA LEU A 70 6.77 -16.76 25.48
C LEU A 70 7.61 -15.56 25.95
N ASP A 71 7.95 -14.64 25.04
CA ASP A 71 8.62 -13.37 25.35
C ASP A 71 7.71 -12.47 26.19
N GLU A 72 8.28 -11.66 27.09
CA GLU A 72 7.48 -10.88 28.05
C GLU A 72 8.13 -9.55 28.40
N TRP A 73 7.30 -8.58 28.79
CA TRP A 73 7.77 -7.36 29.45
C TRP A 73 8.11 -7.66 30.90
N VAL A 74 9.38 -7.44 31.28
CA VAL A 74 9.86 -7.54 32.65
C VAL A 74 10.19 -6.15 33.21
N PRO A 75 9.80 -5.83 34.46
CA PRO A 75 10.25 -4.62 35.14
C PRO A 75 11.73 -4.73 35.55
N VAL A 76 12.36 -3.58 35.82
CA VAL A 76 13.77 -3.47 36.30
C VAL A 76 14.14 -4.51 37.36
N ILE A 77 13.26 -4.75 38.35
CA ILE A 77 13.51 -5.64 39.48
C ILE A 77 13.69 -7.13 39.11
N ARG A 78 13.27 -7.56 37.91
CA ARG A 78 13.50 -8.93 37.41
C ARG A 78 14.84 -9.10 36.67
N LEU A 79 15.64 -8.04 36.50
CA LEU A 79 16.98 -8.10 35.91
C LEU A 79 18.04 -8.23 37.02
N ASP A 80 18.91 -9.23 36.91
CA ASP A 80 20.04 -9.42 37.83
C ASP A 80 21.26 -8.60 37.38
N PHE A 81 21.32 -7.35 37.85
CA PHE A 81 22.46 -6.44 37.63
C PHE A 81 23.71 -6.78 38.48
N THR A 82 23.68 -7.82 39.32
CA THR A 82 24.88 -8.28 40.06
C THR A 82 25.79 -9.14 39.18
N ARG A 83 25.28 -9.61 38.04
CA ARG A 83 26.02 -10.38 37.03
C ARG A 83 26.40 -9.50 35.85
N GLU A 84 27.46 -9.91 35.15
CA GLU A 84 27.82 -9.31 33.87
C GLU A 84 26.73 -9.56 32.82
N VAL A 85 26.43 -8.53 32.03
CA VAL A 85 25.63 -8.66 30.80
C VAL A 85 26.57 -8.79 29.59
N GLU A 86 26.11 -9.49 28.56
CA GLU A 86 26.80 -9.58 27.27
C GLU A 86 26.26 -8.47 26.35
N TRP A 87 27.13 -7.55 25.95
CA TRP A 87 26.77 -6.44 25.06
C TRP A 87 26.68 -6.91 23.59
N PRO A 88 25.84 -6.29 22.75
CA PRO A 88 25.84 -6.57 21.32
C PRO A 88 27.21 -6.24 20.71
N ASN A 89 27.70 -7.08 19.80
CA ASN A 89 28.93 -6.81 19.08
C ASN A 89 28.78 -5.53 18.24
N PRO A 90 29.82 -4.67 18.15
CA PRO A 90 29.82 -3.57 17.20
C PRO A 90 29.61 -4.09 15.78
N GLU A 91 28.76 -3.43 15.00
CA GLU A 91 28.62 -3.74 13.58
C GLU A 91 29.98 -3.56 12.89
N LYS A 92 30.35 -4.52 12.03
CA LYS A 92 31.62 -4.50 11.32
C LYS A 92 31.60 -3.37 10.28
N GLU A 93 32.19 -2.23 10.62
CA GLU A 93 32.40 -1.12 9.67
C GLU A 93 33.02 -1.67 8.38
N LYS A 94 32.41 -1.35 7.23
CA LYS A 94 33.04 -1.62 5.93
C LYS A 94 34.39 -0.89 5.88
N PRO A 95 35.46 -1.50 5.32
CA PRO A 95 36.81 -0.96 5.43
C PRO A 95 36.92 0.49 4.95
N LYS A 96 37.55 1.34 5.76
CA LYS A 96 37.95 2.72 5.43
C LYS A 96 39.46 2.74 5.22
N ASP A 97 39.91 3.31 4.11
CA ASP A 97 41.33 3.43 3.78
C ASP A 97 42.14 4.23 4.84
N PRO A 98 43.46 3.95 4.97
CA PRO A 98 44.22 4.33 6.14
C PRO A 98 44.44 5.85 6.32
N LYS A 99 44.27 6.30 7.56
CA LYS A 99 44.27 7.71 7.99
C LYS A 99 45.65 8.37 7.89
N ALA A 100 45.68 9.59 7.34
CA ALA A 100 46.73 10.56 7.68
C ALA A 100 46.56 11.04 9.14
N LYS A 101 47.52 10.73 10.02
CA LYS A 101 47.52 11.19 11.42
C LYS A 101 48.20 12.57 11.55
N LYS A 102 47.62 13.47 12.35
CA LYS A 102 48.32 14.67 12.85
C LYS A 102 49.19 14.33 14.07
N ALA A 103 50.30 15.04 14.21
CA ALA A 103 51.21 15.05 15.35
C ALA A 103 51.65 16.52 15.66
N PRO A 104 52.16 16.84 16.86
CA PRO A 104 51.76 18.09 17.52
C PRO A 104 52.74 19.28 17.48
N THR A 105 52.29 20.39 18.08
CA THR A 105 52.87 21.75 18.05
C THR A 105 54.00 22.02 19.06
N VAL A 106 55.05 22.74 18.62
CA VAL A 106 55.99 23.53 19.45
C VAL A 106 56.27 24.89 18.75
N GLN A 107 56.82 25.88 19.46
CA GLN A 107 56.73 27.31 19.11
C GLN A 107 57.94 27.93 18.36
N SER A 108 57.63 28.87 17.46
CA SER A 108 58.36 30.13 17.15
C SER A 108 59.85 30.13 16.71
N LYS A 109 60.14 30.64 15.50
CA LYS A 109 60.68 32.01 15.26
C LYS A 109 60.84 32.33 13.75
N LYS A 110 61.26 33.57 13.45
CA LYS A 110 61.49 34.18 12.11
C LYS A 110 62.59 33.41 11.30
N THR A 111 62.72 33.46 9.97
CA THR A 111 63.00 34.67 9.14
C THR A 111 62.81 34.40 7.62
N GLN A 112 62.68 35.48 6.82
CA GLN A 112 62.66 35.56 5.34
C GLN A 112 64.07 35.44 4.68
N PRO A 113 64.26 35.49 3.34
CA PRO A 113 63.44 35.02 2.19
C PRO A 113 64.30 34.34 1.07
N SER A 114 63.76 34.26 -0.18
CA SER A 114 64.48 34.04 -1.47
C SER A 114 64.74 32.56 -1.89
N LYS A 115 64.90 32.19 -3.18
CA LYS A 115 64.78 32.90 -4.48
C LYS A 115 64.51 31.89 -5.64
N LYS A 116 64.33 32.42 -6.86
CA LYS A 116 64.24 31.78 -8.20
C LYS A 116 65.15 30.51 -8.36
N SER A 117 64.87 29.53 -9.23
CA SER A 117 64.64 29.71 -10.68
C SER A 117 64.37 28.40 -11.47
N GLN A 118 63.75 28.53 -12.68
CA GLN A 118 64.05 27.86 -13.99
C GLN A 118 64.21 26.30 -14.07
N LYS A 119 63.86 25.59 -15.17
CA LYS A 119 63.49 25.96 -16.56
C LYS A 119 62.71 24.83 -17.30
N ARG A 120 61.98 25.23 -18.35
CA ARG A 120 61.47 24.46 -19.53
C ARG A 120 62.60 23.76 -20.34
N PRO A 121 62.32 22.98 -21.42
CA PRO A 121 61.22 22.03 -21.71
C PRO A 121 61.69 20.76 -22.48
N SER A 122 60.77 19.94 -23.00
CA SER A 122 60.98 19.22 -24.28
C SER A 122 59.67 19.11 -25.09
N LYS A 123 59.78 19.05 -26.43
CA LYS A 123 58.65 19.03 -27.38
C LYS A 123 59.08 18.37 -28.71
N ARG A 124 58.35 17.36 -29.19
CA ARG A 124 58.24 16.88 -30.59
C ARG A 124 57.11 15.82 -30.62
N GLU A 125 56.10 15.81 -31.49
CA GLU A 125 56.07 15.89 -32.98
C GLU A 125 56.84 14.71 -33.59
N GLN A 126 56.34 13.87 -34.51
CA GLN A 126 55.22 13.93 -35.48
C GLN A 126 54.36 12.62 -35.38
N SER A 127 53.11 12.43 -35.80
CA SER A 127 52.22 12.97 -36.87
C SER A 127 52.46 12.42 -38.29
N THR A 128 51.62 11.48 -38.73
CA THR A 128 51.43 11.10 -40.15
C THR A 128 49.93 11.03 -40.47
N THR A 129 49.57 11.37 -41.71
CA THR A 129 48.17 11.58 -42.15
C THR A 129 47.97 11.18 -43.60
N SER A 130 47.00 10.29 -43.85
CA SER A 130 46.20 10.14 -45.08
C SER A 130 45.09 9.12 -44.75
N GLU A 131 43.80 9.32 -45.05
CA GLU A 131 43.19 9.50 -46.37
C GLU A 131 43.50 8.35 -47.35
N ALA A 132 42.59 7.84 -48.18
CA ALA A 132 41.12 7.75 -48.14
C ALA A 132 40.71 6.84 -49.31
N ASN A 133 39.72 5.94 -49.15
CA ASN A 133 38.73 5.55 -50.19
C ASN A 133 37.92 4.30 -49.80
N THR A 134 36.59 4.43 -49.81
CA THR A 134 35.65 3.32 -50.02
C THR A 134 35.57 2.94 -51.50
N PRO A 135 35.10 1.72 -51.84
CA PRO A 135 33.72 1.68 -52.34
C PRO A 135 32.87 0.50 -51.84
N HIS A 136 31.59 0.78 -51.60
CA HIS A 136 30.46 -0.17 -51.63
C HIS A 136 30.04 -0.43 -53.11
N PRO A 137 29.08 -1.35 -53.45
CA PRO A 137 28.08 -2.02 -52.60
C PRO A 137 27.97 -3.55 -52.83
N TRP A 138 26.98 -4.19 -52.18
CA TRP A 138 25.84 -4.88 -52.84
C TRP A 138 24.83 -5.36 -51.77
N THR A 139 23.57 -5.53 -52.15
CA THR A 139 22.42 -5.94 -51.32
C THR A 139 21.58 -7.02 -52.02
N ASP A 140 20.55 -7.55 -51.34
CA ASP A 140 19.36 -8.20 -51.92
C ASP A 140 19.53 -9.64 -52.50
N PHE A 141 18.52 -10.55 -52.55
CA PHE A 141 17.33 -10.87 -51.72
C PHE A 141 16.76 -12.26 -52.20
N VAL A 142 15.60 -12.72 -51.69
CA VAL A 142 14.66 -13.74 -52.27
C VAL A 142 14.93 -15.28 -52.11
N GLU A 143 14.20 -15.87 -51.16
CA GLU A 143 13.25 -17.04 -51.23
C GLU A 143 13.44 -18.32 -52.10
N ASN A 144 13.51 -19.49 -51.41
CA ASN A 144 12.46 -20.55 -51.29
C ASN A 144 11.86 -21.30 -52.54
N GLN A 145 12.07 -22.64 -52.66
CA GLN A 145 11.03 -23.71 -52.66
C GLN A 145 11.43 -25.07 -53.32
N ASN A 146 11.26 -26.19 -52.58
CA ASN A 146 10.61 -27.48 -52.97
C ASN A 146 10.68 -28.47 -51.77
N ARG A 147 9.57 -29.01 -51.22
CA ARG A 147 8.86 -30.29 -51.57
C ARG A 147 9.72 -31.58 -51.37
N GLN A 148 9.26 -32.69 -50.76
CA GLN A 148 7.94 -33.06 -50.21
C GLN A 148 7.98 -34.36 -49.35
N LYS A 149 7.19 -34.45 -48.24
CA LYS A 149 6.51 -35.67 -47.65
C LYS A 149 7.37 -36.89 -47.16
N SER A 150 6.93 -37.80 -46.24
CA SER A 150 5.76 -37.89 -45.32
C SER A 150 5.83 -39.09 -44.32
N ALA A 151 5.24 -38.94 -43.12
CA ALA A 151 4.58 -39.98 -42.26
C ALA A 151 5.41 -41.16 -41.66
N SER A 152 4.99 -41.93 -40.63
CA SER A 152 4.15 -41.71 -39.41
C SER A 152 4.05 -43.00 -38.53
N ILE A 153 3.74 -42.89 -37.22
CA ILE A 153 3.28 -43.97 -36.27
C ILE A 153 4.37 -44.95 -35.75
N GLY A 154 4.33 -45.30 -34.44
CA GLY A 154 4.97 -46.52 -33.89
C GLY A 154 5.55 -46.38 -32.46
N PRO A 155 5.36 -47.35 -31.52
CA PRO A 155 5.73 -47.18 -30.10
C PRO A 155 6.79 -48.17 -29.54
N ASP A 156 7.10 -47.97 -28.25
CA ASP A 156 7.73 -48.89 -27.26
C ASP A 156 9.20 -49.34 -27.47
N GLY A 157 9.90 -49.58 -26.35
CA GLY A 157 11.25 -50.17 -26.32
C GLY A 157 12.19 -49.60 -25.23
N ASP A 158 12.43 -50.36 -24.15
CA ASP A 158 13.36 -50.04 -23.06
C ASP A 158 14.60 -50.95 -23.11
N SER A 159 15.81 -50.44 -22.82
CA SER A 159 16.99 -51.27 -22.50
C SER A 159 18.19 -50.49 -21.90
N GLN A 160 18.21 -50.40 -20.56
CA GLN A 160 19.34 -50.54 -19.59
C GLN A 160 20.83 -50.27 -19.95
N ALA A 161 21.58 -49.85 -18.91
CA ALA A 161 23.04 -49.62 -18.89
C ALA A 161 23.82 -50.64 -18.02
N ARG A 162 25.17 -50.61 -18.08
CA ARG A 162 26.19 -51.26 -17.18
C ARG A 162 27.60 -50.73 -17.56
N ALA A 163 28.67 -50.72 -16.76
CA ALA A 163 28.94 -50.98 -15.32
C ALA A 163 29.99 -49.92 -14.82
N SER A 164 30.91 -50.03 -13.84
CA SER A 164 31.52 -51.08 -12.98
C SER A 164 32.08 -50.41 -11.69
N VAL A 165 31.99 -50.95 -10.45
CA VAL A 165 32.77 -52.03 -9.73
C VAL A 165 34.13 -51.61 -9.13
N ASP A 166 34.23 -51.66 -7.79
CA ASP A 166 35.17 -52.47 -6.95
C ASP A 166 34.74 -52.36 -5.45
N GLY A 167 35.09 -53.21 -4.47
CA GLY A 167 35.86 -54.48 -4.40
C GLY A 167 36.82 -54.49 -3.17
N GLY A 168 37.01 -55.54 -2.35
CA GLY A 168 36.27 -56.80 -2.08
C GLY A 168 35.61 -56.79 -0.68
N GLU A 169 35.65 -57.81 0.20
CA GLU A 169 36.19 -59.19 0.18
C GLU A 169 35.30 -60.15 1.03
N THR A 170 35.53 -61.48 0.95
CA THR A 170 34.84 -62.56 1.72
C THR A 170 35.78 -63.78 1.82
N PRO A 171 35.67 -64.68 2.83
CA PRO A 171 34.88 -65.94 2.67
C PRO A 171 34.26 -66.47 3.99
N GLY A 172 33.47 -67.56 4.05
CA GLY A 172 32.84 -68.39 3.00
C GLY A 172 32.46 -69.81 3.47
N GLY A 173 31.53 -70.48 2.76
CA GLY A 173 31.22 -71.93 2.83
C GLY A 173 30.18 -72.37 3.88
N GLY A 174 29.21 -73.25 3.58
CA GLY A 174 28.84 -73.88 2.30
C GLY A 174 27.59 -74.78 2.40
N ASP A 175 27.10 -75.26 1.23
CA ASP A 175 26.21 -76.42 0.98
C ASP A 175 24.74 -76.37 1.52
N GLU A 176 23.68 -76.80 0.80
CA GLU A 176 23.47 -77.08 -0.64
C GLU A 176 21.95 -77.12 -1.03
N MET A 177 21.65 -77.09 -2.34
CA MET A 177 20.41 -77.53 -3.05
C MET A 177 19.01 -76.87 -2.83
N GLU A 178 18.72 -75.90 -3.72
CA GLU A 178 17.68 -75.93 -4.81
C GLU A 178 16.14 -75.69 -4.63
N VAL A 179 15.59 -75.14 -5.74
CA VAL A 179 14.20 -75.06 -6.29
C VAL A 179 13.31 -73.81 -6.04
N ASP A 180 12.95 -73.17 -7.18
CA ASP A 180 11.85 -72.27 -7.57
C ASP A 180 11.52 -70.89 -6.89
N GLU A 181 11.93 -69.84 -7.63
CA GLU A 181 11.11 -68.77 -8.24
C GLU A 181 10.12 -67.90 -7.39
N ARG A 182 10.58 -66.65 -7.15
CA ARG A 182 9.87 -65.34 -7.29
C ARG A 182 8.58 -65.06 -6.47
N GLU A 183 8.62 -64.03 -5.61
CA GLU A 183 8.28 -62.64 -6.03
C GLU A 183 8.48 -61.58 -4.91
N THR A 184 8.37 -60.30 -5.30
CA THR A 184 8.24 -59.05 -4.48
C THR A 184 9.43 -58.51 -3.66
N GLU A 185 9.79 -57.26 -3.97
CA GLU A 185 10.66 -56.40 -3.14
C GLU A 185 9.90 -55.83 -1.93
N VAL A 186 10.52 -55.81 -0.74
CA VAL A 186 9.95 -55.13 0.44
C VAL A 186 10.39 -53.67 0.49
N LYS A 187 9.51 -52.76 0.08
CA LYS A 187 9.64 -51.32 0.36
C LYS A 187 9.55 -51.07 1.87
N ARG A 188 10.51 -50.34 2.44
CA ARG A 188 10.48 -49.93 3.86
C ARG A 188 9.34 -48.95 4.12
N GLU A 189 8.59 -49.17 5.20
CA GLU A 189 7.43 -48.34 5.57
C GLU A 189 7.83 -46.93 6.10
N PRO A 190 6.99 -45.90 5.89
CA PRO A 190 7.09 -44.62 6.60
C PRO A 190 6.60 -44.75 8.05
N ALA A 191 7.34 -44.16 9.00
CA ALA A 191 7.10 -44.29 10.44
C ALA A 191 5.75 -43.73 10.94
N GLU A 192 5.34 -44.19 12.13
CA GLU A 192 4.02 -43.91 12.72
C GLU A 192 3.81 -42.46 13.22
N PHE A 193 2.54 -42.07 13.24
CA PHE A 193 2.09 -40.70 13.54
C PHE A 193 1.86 -40.48 15.05
N SER A 194 2.91 -40.17 15.80
CA SER A 194 2.78 -39.80 17.23
C SER A 194 2.28 -38.35 17.40
N ARG A 195 1.12 -38.23 18.06
CA ARG A 195 0.47 -36.95 18.38
C ARG A 195 1.30 -36.09 19.34
N GLU A 196 1.97 -36.72 20.29
CA GLU A 196 2.84 -36.06 21.26
C GLU A 196 4.05 -35.44 20.55
N VAL A 197 4.71 -36.21 19.68
CA VAL A 197 5.88 -35.76 18.92
C VAL A 197 5.52 -34.63 17.95
N GLU A 198 4.38 -34.68 17.26
CA GLU A 198 3.94 -33.58 16.39
C GLU A 198 3.64 -32.29 17.19
N ILE A 199 3.01 -32.42 18.36
CA ILE A 199 2.76 -31.28 19.26
C ILE A 199 4.06 -30.71 19.83
N GLU A 200 5.06 -31.54 20.14
CA GLU A 200 6.39 -31.08 20.57
C GLU A 200 7.13 -30.37 19.43
N LYS A 201 7.09 -30.94 18.22
CA LYS A 201 7.70 -30.38 17.00
C LYS A 201 7.06 -29.04 16.61
N LEU A 202 5.74 -28.89 16.75
CA LEU A 202 5.07 -27.60 16.51
C LEU A 202 5.34 -26.55 17.61
N ARG A 203 5.86 -26.93 18.79
CA ARG A 203 6.35 -25.98 19.81
C ARG A 203 7.78 -25.49 19.50
N THR A 204 8.65 -26.35 18.97
CA THR A 204 10.06 -26.03 18.70
C THR A 204 10.32 -25.52 17.28
N SER A 205 9.59 -25.99 16.27
CA SER A 205 9.77 -25.64 14.85
C SER A 205 8.53 -25.05 14.18
N GLY A 206 7.61 -24.44 14.96
CA GLY A 206 6.45 -23.73 14.41
C GLY A 206 6.91 -22.54 13.56
N SER A 207 6.63 -22.60 12.25
CA SER A 207 7.10 -21.60 11.28
C SER A 207 6.59 -20.19 11.62
N MET A 208 7.52 -19.23 11.71
CA MET A 208 7.19 -17.83 11.51
C MET A 208 7.57 -17.44 10.08
N THR A 209 6.80 -16.50 9.51
CA THR A 209 7.14 -15.66 8.35
C THR A 209 7.62 -16.38 7.07
N GLN A 210 6.77 -16.37 6.04
CA GLN A 210 7.25 -16.48 4.64
C GLN A 210 7.89 -15.17 4.12
N ASN A 211 7.90 -14.09 4.92
CA ASN A 211 8.51 -12.81 4.56
C ASN A 211 9.38 -12.26 5.71
N PRO A 212 10.73 -12.20 5.59
CA PRO A 212 11.62 -11.80 6.68
C PRO A 212 11.49 -10.34 7.18
N THR A 213 10.74 -9.49 6.48
CA THR A 213 10.54 -8.08 6.83
C THR A 213 9.57 -7.87 7.99
N GLU A 214 8.66 -8.81 8.27
CA GLU A 214 7.77 -8.74 9.43
C GLU A 214 8.47 -9.22 10.71
N VAL A 215 9.36 -8.38 11.25
CA VAL A 215 9.74 -8.48 12.66
C VAL A 215 8.48 -8.22 13.50
N SER A 216 7.93 -9.31 14.03
CA SER A 216 6.66 -9.36 14.77
C SER A 216 6.45 -8.14 15.67
N ARG A 217 5.39 -7.35 15.40
CA ARG A 217 5.09 -6.12 16.15
C ARG A 217 5.14 -6.39 17.66
N ILE A 218 6.12 -5.77 18.32
CA ILE A 218 6.39 -5.97 19.75
C ILE A 218 5.09 -5.72 20.53
N ARG A 219 4.77 -6.63 21.46
CA ARG A 219 3.56 -6.54 22.29
C ARG A 219 3.53 -5.18 22.96
N ASN A 220 2.52 -4.35 22.73
CA ASN A 220 2.44 -3.03 23.34
C ASN A 220 1.94 -3.09 24.80
N ILE A 221 1.03 -4.01 25.08
CA ILE A 221 0.35 -4.17 26.38
C ILE A 221 1.07 -5.23 27.23
N SER A 222 1.42 -4.90 28.46
CA SER A 222 2.17 -5.80 29.36
C SER A 222 1.27 -6.83 30.06
N LYS A 223 0.13 -6.40 30.60
CA LYS A 223 -0.79 -7.22 31.40
C LYS A 223 -2.22 -6.69 31.34
N VAL A 224 -3.20 -7.58 31.41
CA VAL A 224 -4.63 -7.26 31.34
C VAL A 224 -5.40 -8.02 32.41
N GLN A 225 -6.15 -7.32 33.27
CA GLN A 225 -7.08 -7.95 34.20
C GLN A 225 -8.44 -8.13 33.52
N PHE A 226 -8.91 -9.39 33.43
CA PHE A 226 -10.19 -9.76 32.86
C PHE A 226 -10.99 -10.63 33.85
N GLY A 227 -12.00 -10.03 34.48
CA GLY A 227 -12.73 -10.66 35.59
C GLY A 227 -11.79 -10.96 36.77
N ARG A 228 -11.71 -12.22 37.19
CA ARG A 228 -10.79 -12.70 38.25
C ARG A 228 -9.42 -13.16 37.75
N PHE A 229 -9.10 -12.98 36.46
CA PHE A 229 -7.90 -13.52 35.84
C PHE A 229 -6.99 -12.42 35.33
N ASP A 230 -5.69 -12.57 35.59
CA ASP A 230 -4.65 -11.80 34.94
C ASP A 230 -4.21 -12.51 33.65
N LEU A 231 -4.33 -11.82 32.52
CA LEU A 231 -4.00 -12.30 31.19
C LEU A 231 -2.79 -11.55 30.64
N TYR A 232 -1.92 -12.27 29.93
CA TYR A 232 -0.71 -11.74 29.30
C TYR A 232 -0.87 -11.85 27.78
N PRO A 233 -0.95 -10.72 27.04
CA PRO A 233 -1.10 -10.71 25.58
C PRO A 233 -0.04 -11.54 24.85
N TRP A 234 -0.43 -12.14 23.72
CA TRP A 234 0.44 -12.92 22.85
C TRP A 234 0.91 -12.15 21.61
N TYR A 235 0.17 -11.10 21.23
CA TYR A 235 0.40 -10.29 20.04
C TYR A 235 0.12 -8.82 20.34
N PHE A 236 0.66 -7.92 19.51
CA PHE A 236 0.27 -6.51 19.48
C PHE A 236 -1.25 -6.36 19.29
N SER A 237 -1.87 -5.44 20.03
CA SER A 237 -3.29 -5.06 19.87
C SER A 237 -3.46 -3.53 19.92
N PRO A 238 -4.15 -2.89 18.96
CA PRO A 238 -4.19 -1.44 18.79
C PRO A 238 -5.19 -0.75 19.73
N TYR A 239 -5.00 -0.92 21.05
CA TYR A 239 -5.59 -0.03 22.05
C TYR A 239 -4.99 1.37 21.92
N PRO A 240 -5.72 2.44 22.30
CA PRO A 240 -5.19 3.80 22.28
C PRO A 240 -3.88 3.92 23.07
N GLU A 241 -2.93 4.73 22.57
CA GLU A 241 -1.53 4.71 23.02
C GLU A 241 -1.36 4.85 24.53
N ILE A 242 -2.18 5.69 25.17
CA ILE A 242 -2.21 5.90 26.62
C ILE A 242 -2.29 4.60 27.43
N PHE A 243 -2.96 3.55 26.91
CA PHE A 243 -3.08 2.25 27.58
C PHE A 243 -1.85 1.34 27.39
N SER A 244 -0.94 1.65 26.47
CA SER A 244 0.32 0.93 26.28
C SER A 244 1.41 1.36 27.28
N GLN A 245 1.23 2.55 27.87
CA GLN A 245 2.06 3.12 28.93
C GLN A 245 1.63 2.69 30.35
N GLU A 246 0.42 2.12 30.48
CA GLU A 246 -0.10 1.54 31.73
C GLU A 246 0.50 0.15 32.00
N ASP A 247 0.72 -0.16 33.28
CA ASP A 247 1.22 -1.46 33.72
C ASP A 247 0.17 -2.57 33.61
N VAL A 248 -1.11 -2.24 33.80
CA VAL A 248 -2.26 -3.15 33.73
C VAL A 248 -3.47 -2.45 33.10
N ILE A 249 -4.08 -3.06 32.08
CA ILE A 249 -5.40 -2.64 31.59
C ILE A 249 -6.48 -3.45 32.31
N PHE A 250 -7.48 -2.78 32.89
CA PHE A 250 -8.62 -3.39 33.55
C PHE A 250 -9.82 -3.45 32.60
N ILE A 251 -10.29 -4.66 32.25
CA ILE A 251 -11.39 -4.87 31.31
C ILE A 251 -12.59 -5.50 32.02
N CYS A 252 -13.76 -4.89 31.86
CA CYS A 252 -14.99 -5.42 32.44
C CYS A 252 -15.46 -6.67 31.66
N GLU A 253 -15.49 -7.83 32.33
CA GLU A 253 -15.82 -9.12 31.70
C GLU A 253 -17.21 -9.20 31.03
N PHE A 254 -18.14 -8.30 31.37
CA PHE A 254 -19.50 -8.26 30.84
C PHE A 254 -19.68 -7.28 29.68
N CYS A 255 -19.26 -6.02 29.83
CA CYS A 255 -19.45 -4.97 28.80
C CYS A 255 -18.19 -4.68 27.95
N LEU A 256 -17.09 -5.37 28.26
CA LEU A 256 -15.78 -5.27 27.60
C LEU A 256 -15.14 -3.87 27.60
N SER A 257 -15.69 -2.91 28.34
CA SER A 257 -15.09 -1.58 28.52
C SER A 257 -13.76 -1.67 29.29
N TYR A 258 -12.76 -0.93 28.84
CA TYR A 258 -11.38 -0.97 29.32
C TYR A 258 -10.94 0.33 30.02
N TYR A 259 -10.06 0.20 31.02
CA TYR A 259 -9.62 1.30 31.91
C TYR A 259 -8.15 1.13 32.30
N GLY A 260 -7.38 2.22 32.42
CA GLY A 260 -5.99 2.20 32.90
C GLY A 260 -5.86 2.33 34.43
N ASP A 261 -6.87 2.90 35.09
CA ASP A 261 -6.90 3.11 36.54
C ASP A 261 -7.93 2.18 37.23
N LEU A 262 -7.46 1.50 38.28
CA LEU A 262 -8.28 0.65 39.16
C LEU A 262 -9.43 1.42 39.83
N LYS A 263 -9.27 2.71 40.16
CA LYS A 263 -10.35 3.52 40.76
C LYS A 263 -11.44 3.81 39.72
N ALA A 264 -11.06 4.15 38.49
CA ALA A 264 -12.00 4.27 37.37
C ALA A 264 -12.73 2.95 37.06
N PHE A 265 -12.00 1.84 36.98
CA PHE A 265 -12.58 0.50 36.80
C PHE A 265 -13.56 0.12 37.91
N THR A 266 -13.19 0.33 39.17
CA THR A 266 -14.05 0.05 40.34
C THR A 266 -15.31 0.92 40.33
N ARG A 267 -15.19 2.20 39.95
CA ARG A 267 -16.33 3.11 39.77
C ARG A 267 -17.27 2.65 38.65
N HIS A 268 -16.71 2.13 37.54
CA HIS A 268 -17.49 1.52 36.47
C HIS A 268 -18.18 0.23 36.93
N ARG A 269 -17.49 -0.70 37.59
CA ARG A 269 -18.08 -1.98 38.05
C ARG A 269 -19.21 -1.78 39.06
N LYS A 270 -19.22 -0.69 39.84
CA LYS A 270 -20.36 -0.28 40.69
C LYS A 270 -21.56 0.30 39.92
N LYS A 271 -21.40 0.70 38.65
CA LYS A 271 -22.46 1.26 37.79
C LYS A 271 -22.89 0.33 36.64
N CYS A 272 -22.09 -0.69 36.34
CA CYS A 272 -22.29 -1.58 35.20
C CYS A 272 -23.40 -2.59 35.49
N THR A 273 -24.59 -2.36 34.92
CA THR A 273 -25.78 -3.21 35.08
C THR A 273 -25.74 -4.51 34.27
N LEU A 274 -24.82 -4.63 33.31
CA LEU A 274 -24.76 -5.76 32.39
C LEU A 274 -24.14 -7.00 33.06
N GLN A 275 -24.85 -8.14 32.97
CA GLN A 275 -24.46 -9.44 33.54
C GLN A 275 -24.33 -10.57 32.50
N HIS A 276 -24.56 -10.29 31.22
CA HIS A 276 -24.40 -11.23 30.10
C HIS A 276 -24.06 -10.44 28.82
N PRO A 277 -23.60 -11.09 27.73
CA PRO A 277 -23.38 -10.40 26.47
C PRO A 277 -24.68 -9.78 25.92
N PRO A 278 -24.66 -8.58 25.31
CA PRO A 278 -25.86 -7.78 25.04
C PRO A 278 -26.58 -8.18 23.74
N GLY A 279 -26.85 -9.48 23.57
CA GLY A 279 -27.50 -10.06 22.39
C GLY A 279 -28.51 -11.16 22.73
N ASN A 280 -28.95 -11.90 21.72
CA ASN A 280 -29.97 -12.96 21.82
C ASN A 280 -29.33 -14.26 22.36
N GLU A 281 -29.87 -14.88 23.40
CA GLU A 281 -29.41 -16.22 23.83
C GLU A 281 -30.01 -17.28 22.89
N LEU A 282 -29.15 -18.03 22.17
CA LEU A 282 -29.56 -19.01 21.16
C LEU A 282 -29.59 -20.46 21.66
N TYR A 283 -28.83 -20.75 22.71
CA TYR A 283 -28.67 -22.10 23.24
C TYR A 283 -28.32 -22.00 24.71
N ARG A 284 -28.94 -22.86 25.51
CA ARG A 284 -28.73 -22.98 26.97
C ARG A 284 -28.76 -24.45 27.36
N ASN A 285 -27.67 -24.97 27.91
CA ASN A 285 -27.59 -26.35 28.39
C ASN A 285 -26.61 -26.43 29.58
N GLU A 286 -27.06 -27.00 30.71
CA GLU A 286 -26.31 -27.02 31.97
C GLU A 286 -25.77 -25.63 32.38
N GLU A 287 -24.45 -25.45 32.39
CA GLU A 287 -23.74 -24.21 32.71
C GLU A 287 -23.46 -23.32 31.48
N ILE A 288 -23.69 -23.80 30.26
CA ILE A 288 -23.22 -23.17 29.02
C ILE A 288 -24.37 -22.44 28.30
N SER A 289 -24.13 -21.18 27.94
CA SER A 289 -25.03 -20.36 27.12
C SER A 289 -24.30 -19.71 25.95
N PHE A 290 -24.88 -19.74 24.75
CA PHE A 290 -24.40 -19.02 23.57
C PHE A 290 -25.27 -17.79 23.28
N PHE A 291 -24.64 -16.66 23.00
CA PHE A 291 -25.30 -15.40 22.64
C PHE A 291 -24.93 -14.95 21.23
N GLU A 292 -25.92 -14.65 20.39
CA GLU A 292 -25.76 -13.98 19.09
C GLU A 292 -25.83 -12.48 19.26
N ILE A 293 -24.80 -11.78 18.77
CA ILE A 293 -24.65 -10.34 18.90
C ILE A 293 -24.38 -9.76 17.52
N ASP A 294 -25.31 -8.93 17.04
CA ASP A 294 -25.13 -8.18 15.81
C ASP A 294 -24.17 -6.99 16.05
N GLY A 295 -23.03 -6.99 15.35
CA GLY A 295 -22.04 -5.92 15.46
C GLY A 295 -22.58 -4.54 15.05
N ARG A 296 -23.54 -4.46 14.11
CA ARG A 296 -24.23 -3.22 13.73
C ARG A 296 -25.11 -2.67 14.87
N ARG A 297 -25.66 -3.54 15.71
CA ARG A 297 -26.49 -3.17 16.89
C ARG A 297 -25.65 -2.89 18.13
N GLN A 298 -24.52 -3.59 18.32
CA GLN A 298 -23.69 -3.54 19.53
C GLN A 298 -22.24 -3.12 19.25
N ARG A 299 -22.05 -2.15 18.35
CA ARG A 299 -20.74 -1.71 17.82
C ARG A 299 -19.65 -1.57 18.87
N THR A 300 -19.90 -0.85 19.96
CA THR A 300 -18.92 -0.62 21.03
C THR A 300 -18.49 -1.92 21.71
N TRP A 301 -19.45 -2.82 21.97
CA TRP A 301 -19.17 -4.11 22.62
C TRP A 301 -18.36 -5.02 21.68
N CYS A 302 -18.76 -5.12 20.41
CA CYS A 302 -18.07 -5.92 19.40
C CYS A 302 -16.67 -5.39 19.05
N ARG A 303 -16.47 -4.06 18.99
CA ARG A 303 -15.15 -3.43 18.84
C ARG A 303 -14.23 -3.78 20.01
N ASN A 304 -14.73 -3.68 21.24
CA ASN A 304 -13.97 -4.04 22.43
C ASN A 304 -13.62 -5.54 22.45
N LEU A 305 -14.54 -6.42 22.01
CA LEU A 305 -14.25 -7.84 21.81
C LEU A 305 -13.14 -8.05 20.78
N CYS A 306 -13.21 -7.38 19.63
CA CYS A 306 -12.18 -7.48 18.59
C CYS A 306 -10.80 -7.02 19.08
N LEU A 307 -10.73 -5.90 19.81
CA LEU A 307 -9.49 -5.40 20.41
C LEU A 307 -8.91 -6.38 21.44
N LEU A 308 -9.74 -6.91 22.35
CA LEU A 308 -9.36 -7.98 23.27
C LEU A 308 -8.86 -9.24 22.53
N SER A 309 -9.50 -9.58 21.41
CA SER A 309 -9.16 -10.77 20.62
C SER A 309 -7.84 -10.63 19.87
N LYS A 310 -7.51 -9.43 19.38
CA LYS A 310 -6.24 -9.15 18.69
C LYS A 310 -5.02 -9.33 19.61
N MET A 311 -5.19 -9.30 20.93
CA MET A 311 -4.14 -9.68 21.89
C MET A 311 -3.74 -11.16 21.79
N PHE A 312 -4.63 -12.04 21.32
CA PHE A 312 -4.46 -13.51 21.33
C PHE A 312 -4.57 -14.14 19.94
N LEU A 313 -4.78 -13.33 18.90
CA LEU A 313 -4.83 -13.72 17.49
C LEU A 313 -3.91 -12.82 16.67
N ASP A 314 -3.05 -13.42 15.84
CA ASP A 314 -2.09 -12.67 15.04
C ASP A 314 -2.78 -11.99 13.85
N HIS A 315 -3.30 -12.79 12.91
CA HIS A 315 -3.85 -12.37 11.61
C HIS A 315 -5.25 -11.70 11.67
N LYS A 316 -5.68 -11.15 12.82
CA LYS A 316 -6.97 -10.43 12.89
C LYS A 316 -6.85 -9.03 12.30
N THR A 317 -7.15 -8.90 11.01
CA THR A 317 -7.11 -7.66 10.22
C THR A 317 -8.21 -6.66 10.61
N LEU A 318 -9.46 -7.13 10.78
CA LEU A 318 -10.61 -6.29 11.09
C LEU A 318 -10.92 -6.28 12.59
N TYR A 319 -10.87 -5.08 13.20
CA TYR A 319 -11.16 -4.88 14.62
C TYR A 319 -11.96 -3.60 14.96
N TYR A 320 -11.93 -2.56 14.11
CA TYR A 320 -12.81 -1.39 14.25
C TYR A 320 -14.07 -1.47 13.40
N ASP A 321 -14.03 -2.16 12.26
CA ASP A 321 -15.24 -2.51 11.53
C ASP A 321 -15.81 -3.82 12.10
N VAL A 322 -17.09 -3.79 12.44
CA VAL A 322 -17.85 -4.89 13.07
C VAL A 322 -19.27 -4.99 12.53
N ASP A 323 -19.72 -4.03 11.72
CA ASP A 323 -21.07 -3.97 11.17
C ASP A 323 -21.44 -5.15 10.24
N PRO A 324 -20.53 -5.73 9.41
CA PRO A 324 -20.87 -6.89 8.58
C PRO A 324 -20.84 -8.24 9.34
N PHE A 325 -20.51 -8.26 10.64
CA PHE A 325 -20.35 -9.50 11.41
C PHE A 325 -21.50 -9.78 12.39
N LEU A 326 -21.83 -11.06 12.54
CA LEU A 326 -22.49 -11.64 13.71
C LEU A 326 -21.44 -12.28 14.62
N PHE A 327 -21.56 -12.07 15.93
CA PHE A 327 -20.67 -12.64 16.94
C PHE A 327 -21.44 -13.65 17.80
N TYR A 328 -20.97 -14.90 17.82
CA TYR A 328 -21.55 -16.00 18.58
C TYR A 328 -20.66 -16.28 19.80
N VAL A 329 -21.08 -15.74 20.93
CA VAL A 329 -20.30 -15.67 22.17
C VAL A 329 -20.73 -16.75 23.14
N MET A 330 -19.83 -17.70 23.41
CA MET A 330 -20.02 -18.76 24.39
C MET A 330 -19.64 -18.27 25.79
N THR A 331 -20.52 -18.54 26.74
CA THR A 331 -20.39 -18.15 28.14
C THR A 331 -20.57 -19.34 29.08
N VAL A 332 -20.01 -19.23 30.28
CA VAL A 332 -20.36 -20.07 31.43
C VAL A 332 -21.13 -19.22 32.43
N ARG A 333 -22.31 -19.72 32.80
CA ARG A 333 -23.26 -19.09 33.73
C ARG A 333 -22.89 -19.41 35.17
N THR A 334 -22.88 -18.39 36.02
CA THR A 334 -22.81 -18.51 37.49
C THR A 334 -23.90 -17.65 38.12
N GLU A 335 -24.04 -17.70 39.44
CA GLU A 335 -24.88 -16.77 40.24
C GLU A 335 -24.60 -15.28 39.97
N LYS A 336 -23.42 -14.95 39.42
CA LYS A 336 -22.98 -13.57 39.13
C LYS A 336 -23.16 -13.15 37.67
N GLY A 337 -23.73 -14.02 36.83
CA GLY A 337 -23.99 -13.77 35.41
C GLY A 337 -23.30 -14.75 34.46
N CYS A 338 -23.31 -14.42 33.17
CA CYS A 338 -22.74 -15.20 32.07
C CYS A 338 -21.34 -14.67 31.72
N HIS A 339 -20.30 -15.39 32.11
CA HIS A 339 -18.90 -15.02 31.92
C HIS A 339 -18.39 -15.52 30.57
N MET A 340 -17.75 -14.66 29.77
CA MET A 340 -17.24 -15.03 28.44
C MET A 340 -16.10 -16.07 28.50
N VAL A 341 -16.26 -17.16 27.75
CA VAL A 341 -15.29 -18.26 27.62
C VAL A 341 -14.58 -18.23 26.27
N GLY A 342 -15.28 -17.82 25.22
CA GLY A 342 -14.77 -17.69 23.86
C GLY A 342 -15.88 -17.30 22.90
N TYR A 343 -15.56 -17.10 21.64
CA TYR A 343 -16.54 -16.78 20.61
C TYR A 343 -16.05 -17.23 19.23
N PHE A 344 -16.96 -17.20 18.26
CA PHE A 344 -16.58 -17.02 16.85
C PHE A 344 -17.40 -15.89 16.22
N SER A 345 -16.89 -15.28 15.16
CA SER A 345 -17.66 -14.36 14.31
C SER A 345 -17.86 -14.97 12.92
N LYS A 346 -19.04 -14.71 12.35
CA LYS A 346 -19.43 -15.08 10.98
C LYS A 346 -19.83 -13.81 10.24
N GLU A 347 -19.47 -13.69 8.97
CA GLU A 347 -19.97 -12.62 8.11
C GLU A 347 -21.46 -12.83 7.82
N LYS A 348 -22.22 -11.74 7.69
CA LYS A 348 -23.64 -11.80 7.32
C LYS A 348 -23.82 -12.29 5.89
N GLU A 349 -22.92 -11.89 5.01
CA GLU A 349 -22.76 -12.35 3.63
C GLU A 349 -21.25 -12.58 3.43
N SER A 350 -20.84 -13.80 3.09
CA SER A 350 -19.44 -14.19 2.86
C SER A 350 -19.32 -14.70 1.43
N ALA A 351 -18.39 -14.14 0.64
CA ALA A 351 -18.25 -14.46 -0.79
C ALA A 351 -17.83 -15.93 -1.00
N ASP A 352 -16.88 -16.41 -0.20
CA ASP A 352 -16.35 -17.78 -0.24
C ASP A 352 -17.19 -18.79 0.57
N GLY A 353 -18.31 -18.34 1.16
CA GLY A 353 -19.20 -19.20 1.94
C GLY A 353 -18.69 -19.60 3.32
N TYR A 354 -17.75 -18.85 3.91
CA TYR A 354 -17.18 -19.20 5.22
C TYR A 354 -18.22 -19.14 6.35
N ASN A 355 -18.21 -20.15 7.23
CA ASN A 355 -19.09 -20.21 8.40
C ASN A 355 -18.44 -19.65 9.69
N VAL A 356 -17.11 -19.45 9.66
CA VAL A 356 -16.31 -18.86 10.73
C VAL A 356 -15.23 -17.99 10.10
N ALA A 357 -15.30 -16.69 10.33
CA ALA A 357 -14.23 -15.75 9.98
C ALA A 357 -13.14 -15.73 11.06
N CYS A 358 -13.56 -15.56 12.32
CA CYS A 358 -12.65 -15.45 13.46
C CYS A 358 -13.13 -16.35 14.60
N ILE A 359 -12.23 -17.04 15.30
CA ILE A 359 -12.55 -17.93 16.43
C ILE A 359 -11.50 -17.82 17.53
N LEU A 360 -11.95 -17.68 18.78
CA LEU A 360 -11.07 -17.57 19.96
C LEU A 360 -11.68 -18.29 21.17
N THR A 361 -10.90 -19.20 21.77
CA THR A 361 -11.09 -19.61 23.16
C THR A 361 -10.14 -18.80 24.04
N MET A 362 -10.68 -18.08 25.02
CA MET A 362 -9.88 -17.23 25.91
C MET A 362 -8.82 -18.06 26.66
N PRO A 363 -7.58 -17.56 26.86
CA PRO A 363 -6.44 -18.37 27.32
C PRO A 363 -6.71 -19.22 28.57
N GLN A 364 -7.36 -18.65 29.59
CA GLN A 364 -7.70 -19.30 30.85
C GLN A 364 -8.72 -20.45 30.73
N TYR A 365 -9.35 -20.62 29.56
CA TYR A 365 -10.31 -21.68 29.25
C TYR A 365 -9.82 -22.66 28.17
N GLN A 366 -8.63 -22.48 27.61
CA GLN A 366 -8.06 -23.42 26.63
C GLN A 366 -7.82 -24.81 27.25
N ARG A 367 -7.70 -25.83 26.38
CA ARG A 367 -7.56 -27.26 26.73
C ARG A 367 -8.75 -27.89 27.50
N LYS A 368 -9.78 -27.14 27.88
CA LYS A 368 -11.00 -27.64 28.58
C LYS A 368 -12.13 -28.12 27.65
N GLY A 369 -11.83 -28.32 26.36
CA GLY A 369 -12.79 -28.76 25.32
C GLY A 369 -13.59 -27.64 24.64
N TYR A 370 -13.56 -26.42 25.16
CA TYR A 370 -14.37 -25.29 24.67
C TYR A 370 -14.14 -24.93 23.17
N GLY A 371 -12.92 -25.07 22.65
CA GLY A 371 -12.66 -24.87 21.21
C GLY A 371 -13.45 -25.84 20.32
N ARG A 372 -13.57 -27.11 20.71
CA ARG A 372 -14.38 -28.11 19.99
C ARG A 372 -15.87 -27.76 20.03
N LEU A 373 -16.36 -27.15 21.12
CA LEU A 373 -17.76 -26.69 21.23
C LEU A 373 -18.04 -25.49 20.32
N LEU A 374 -17.12 -24.52 20.23
CA LEU A 374 -17.26 -23.39 19.29
C LEU A 374 -17.32 -23.88 17.83
N ILE A 375 -16.42 -24.80 17.45
CA ILE A 375 -16.40 -25.41 16.11
C ILE A 375 -17.68 -26.24 15.87
N GLN A 376 -18.11 -27.07 16.84
CA GLN A 376 -19.35 -27.82 16.69
C GLN A 376 -20.55 -26.88 16.49
N PHE A 377 -20.63 -25.79 17.25
CA PHE A 377 -21.74 -24.84 17.15
C PHE A 377 -21.79 -24.14 15.78
N SER A 378 -20.66 -23.76 15.17
CA SER A 378 -20.68 -23.13 13.84
C SER A 378 -21.16 -24.10 12.74
N TYR A 379 -20.81 -25.38 12.81
CA TYR A 379 -21.34 -26.40 11.91
C TYR A 379 -22.82 -26.71 12.16
N GLU A 380 -23.29 -26.72 13.42
CA GLU A 380 -24.72 -26.83 13.73
C GLU A 380 -25.55 -25.68 13.16
N LEU A 381 -25.07 -24.42 13.25
CA LEU A 381 -25.72 -23.28 12.58
C LEU A 381 -25.72 -23.44 11.05
N SER A 382 -24.63 -23.96 10.46
CA SER A 382 -24.53 -24.21 9.02
C SER A 382 -25.55 -25.26 8.56
N ARG A 383 -25.71 -26.33 9.35
CA ARG A 383 -26.71 -27.39 9.16
C ARG A 383 -28.15 -26.84 9.24
N ILE A 384 -28.43 -25.93 10.18
CA ILE A 384 -29.73 -25.28 10.32
C ILE A 384 -29.99 -24.25 9.18
N GLU A 385 -28.95 -23.64 8.60
CA GLU A 385 -29.05 -22.83 7.37
C GLU A 385 -29.27 -23.66 6.10
N GLY A 386 -29.08 -24.99 6.14
CA GLY A 386 -29.05 -25.82 4.93
C GLY A 386 -27.85 -25.53 4.02
N LYS A 387 -26.72 -25.09 4.59
CA LYS A 387 -25.51 -24.72 3.86
C LYS A 387 -24.29 -25.53 4.29
N LEU A 388 -23.39 -25.77 3.35
CA LEU A 388 -22.04 -26.24 3.63
C LEU A 388 -21.20 -25.07 4.20
N GLY A 389 -20.29 -25.36 5.13
CA GLY A 389 -19.40 -24.37 5.73
C GLY A 389 -17.94 -24.80 5.77
N SER A 390 -17.06 -23.81 5.75
CA SER A 390 -15.62 -23.91 5.98
C SER A 390 -15.17 -22.72 6.85
N PRO A 391 -14.12 -22.82 7.66
CA PRO A 391 -13.50 -21.65 8.27
C PRO A 391 -12.68 -20.85 7.25
N GLU A 392 -12.55 -19.55 7.49
CA GLU A 392 -11.63 -18.64 6.79
C GLU A 392 -10.18 -19.17 6.85
N LYS A 393 -9.44 -18.99 5.76
CA LYS A 393 -8.10 -19.54 5.54
C LYS A 393 -7.11 -18.36 5.31
N PRO A 394 -5.89 -18.37 5.89
CA PRO A 394 -5.23 -19.49 6.56
C PRO A 394 -5.59 -19.66 8.05
N LEU A 395 -5.67 -20.92 8.49
CA LEU A 395 -5.81 -21.26 9.91
C LEU A 395 -4.47 -21.15 10.65
N SER A 396 -4.47 -20.56 11.85
CA SER A 396 -3.35 -20.67 12.80
C SER A 396 -3.09 -22.11 13.23
N ASP A 397 -1.87 -22.47 13.65
CA ASP A 397 -1.49 -23.85 14.04
C ASP A 397 -2.49 -24.51 15.00
N LEU A 398 -2.92 -23.76 16.02
CA LEU A 398 -3.88 -24.20 17.03
C LEU A 398 -5.29 -24.36 16.46
N GLY A 399 -5.68 -23.52 15.49
CA GLY A 399 -6.91 -23.66 14.71
C GLY A 399 -6.86 -24.90 13.82
N LEU A 400 -5.80 -25.08 13.04
CA LEU A 400 -5.61 -26.19 12.11
C LEU A 400 -5.65 -27.54 12.83
N LEU A 401 -4.95 -27.69 13.97
CA LEU A 401 -5.01 -28.88 14.81
C LEU A 401 -6.44 -29.15 15.36
N SER A 402 -7.16 -28.08 15.73
CA SER A 402 -8.52 -28.20 16.28
C SER A 402 -9.55 -28.58 15.22
N TYR A 403 -9.50 -27.97 14.04
CA TYR A 403 -10.37 -28.31 12.91
C TYR A 403 -10.06 -29.69 12.35
N ARG A 404 -8.78 -30.06 12.15
CA ARG A 404 -8.40 -31.42 11.73
C ARG A 404 -8.92 -32.48 12.71
N GLN A 405 -8.73 -32.30 14.02
CA GLN A 405 -9.30 -33.26 14.98
C GLN A 405 -10.84 -33.31 14.92
N TYR A 406 -11.51 -32.17 14.77
CA TYR A 406 -12.97 -32.14 14.66
C TYR A 406 -13.46 -32.87 13.38
N TRP A 407 -12.90 -32.54 12.22
CA TRP A 407 -13.25 -33.18 10.94
C TRP A 407 -12.98 -34.69 10.97
N SER A 408 -11.79 -35.11 11.40
CA SER A 408 -11.44 -36.54 11.49
C SER A 408 -12.34 -37.31 12.45
N GLU A 409 -12.74 -36.72 13.60
CA GLU A 409 -13.68 -37.37 14.52
C GLU A 409 -15.07 -37.57 13.89
N ASN A 410 -15.65 -36.53 13.29
CA ASN A 410 -17.03 -36.60 12.77
C ASN A 410 -17.12 -37.41 11.46
N ILE A 411 -16.12 -37.34 10.58
CA ILE A 411 -16.09 -38.14 9.34
C ILE A 411 -15.93 -39.63 9.67
N LEU A 412 -15.04 -40.00 10.58
CA LEU A 412 -14.89 -41.40 11.02
C LEU A 412 -16.17 -41.94 11.68
N GLU A 413 -16.83 -41.14 12.52
CA GLU A 413 -18.08 -41.52 13.18
C GLU A 413 -19.23 -41.71 12.18
N PHE A 414 -19.35 -40.83 11.17
CA PHE A 414 -20.33 -40.95 10.10
C PHE A 414 -20.06 -42.16 9.19
N LEU A 415 -18.81 -42.36 8.74
CA LEU A 415 -18.41 -43.49 7.90
C LEU A 415 -18.63 -44.84 8.59
N MET A 416 -18.29 -44.95 9.88
CA MET A 416 -18.54 -46.20 10.62
C MET A 416 -20.04 -46.50 10.75
N GLY A 417 -20.91 -45.50 10.87
CA GLY A 417 -22.35 -45.72 10.84
C GLY A 417 -22.84 -46.34 9.52
N TYR A 418 -22.24 -45.99 8.38
CA TYR A 418 -22.52 -46.62 7.08
C TYR A 418 -21.93 -48.03 6.97
N ASN A 419 -20.71 -48.23 7.46
CA ASN A 419 -20.07 -49.56 7.53
C ASN A 419 -20.84 -50.53 8.45
N GLU A 420 -21.44 -50.03 9.53
CA GLU A 420 -22.30 -50.79 10.44
C GLU A 420 -23.66 -51.18 9.80
N ARG A 421 -23.98 -50.65 8.59
CA ARG A 421 -25.18 -50.97 7.79
C ARG A 421 -24.89 -51.59 6.41
N ASP A 422 -23.61 -51.82 6.06
CA ASP A 422 -23.15 -52.23 4.72
C ASP A 422 -23.63 -51.29 3.57
N GLU A 423 -23.76 -50.00 3.86
CA GLU A 423 -24.25 -48.99 2.91
C GLU A 423 -23.11 -48.24 2.20
N LYS A 424 -23.28 -47.98 0.90
CA LYS A 424 -22.38 -47.11 0.12
C LYS A 424 -22.61 -45.63 0.42
N VAL A 425 -21.54 -44.84 0.40
CA VAL A 425 -21.54 -43.40 0.72
C VAL A 425 -20.61 -42.63 -0.23
N THR A 426 -20.97 -41.39 -0.57
CA THR A 426 -20.17 -40.50 -1.43
C THR A 426 -19.65 -39.28 -0.66
N ILE A 427 -18.72 -38.52 -1.24
CA ILE A 427 -18.13 -37.33 -0.59
C ILE A 427 -19.20 -36.25 -0.39
N GLU A 428 -20.15 -36.12 -1.33
CA GLU A 428 -21.27 -35.18 -1.28
C GLU A 428 -22.25 -35.54 -0.16
N ALA A 429 -22.48 -36.84 0.10
CA ALA A 429 -23.30 -37.31 1.21
C ALA A 429 -22.68 -36.98 2.57
N ILE A 430 -21.36 -37.20 2.72
CA ILE A 430 -20.60 -36.83 3.93
C ILE A 430 -20.64 -35.31 4.13
N SER A 431 -20.34 -34.55 3.07
CA SER A 431 -20.36 -33.09 3.04
C SER A 431 -21.72 -32.53 3.48
N THR A 432 -22.82 -33.03 2.91
CA THR A 432 -24.18 -32.60 3.23
C THR A 432 -24.57 -32.96 4.67
N ALA A 433 -24.30 -34.19 5.12
CA ALA A 433 -24.69 -34.65 6.45
C ALA A 433 -23.94 -33.95 7.60
N LEU A 434 -22.68 -33.56 7.37
CA LEU A 434 -21.83 -32.87 8.35
C LEU A 434 -21.81 -31.34 8.17
N ALA A 435 -22.52 -30.80 7.17
CA ALA A 435 -22.49 -29.39 6.77
C ALA A 435 -21.07 -28.85 6.49
N MET A 436 -20.17 -29.71 5.99
CA MET A 436 -18.78 -29.40 5.65
C MET A 436 -18.61 -29.23 4.13
N THR A 437 -17.68 -28.40 3.66
CA THR A 437 -17.36 -28.39 2.22
C THR A 437 -16.78 -29.74 1.75
N THR A 438 -17.02 -30.08 0.48
CA THR A 438 -16.44 -31.27 -0.15
C THR A 438 -14.91 -31.27 -0.09
N GLN A 439 -14.28 -30.12 -0.26
CA GLN A 439 -12.82 -29.95 -0.12
C GLN A 439 -12.32 -30.32 1.28
N ASP A 440 -12.94 -29.80 2.35
CA ASP A 440 -12.49 -30.10 3.71
C ASP A 440 -12.71 -31.58 4.08
N VAL A 441 -13.75 -32.23 3.51
CA VAL A 441 -13.95 -33.69 3.60
C VAL A 441 -12.84 -34.43 2.85
N GLU A 442 -12.59 -34.10 1.59
CA GLU A 442 -11.59 -34.76 0.73
C GLU A 442 -10.18 -34.68 1.32
N HIS A 443 -9.74 -33.47 1.69
CA HIS A 443 -8.44 -33.25 2.35
C HIS A 443 -8.32 -34.04 3.66
N THR A 444 -9.41 -34.22 4.41
CA THR A 444 -9.40 -35.02 5.65
C THR A 444 -9.31 -36.52 5.35
N LEU A 445 -10.05 -37.03 4.34
CA LEU A 445 -9.96 -38.43 3.92
C LEU A 445 -8.57 -38.78 3.37
N GLN A 446 -7.94 -37.87 2.62
CA GLN A 446 -6.55 -38.00 2.16
C GLN A 446 -5.56 -38.01 3.33
N ALA A 447 -5.69 -37.07 4.28
CA ALA A 447 -4.82 -36.99 5.46
C ALA A 447 -4.92 -38.24 6.37
N LEU A 448 -6.10 -38.86 6.44
CA LEU A 448 -6.34 -40.13 7.16
C LEU A 448 -5.98 -41.38 6.34
N ARG A 449 -5.50 -41.23 5.10
CA ARG A 449 -5.26 -42.32 4.13
C ARG A 449 -6.46 -43.25 3.91
N MET A 450 -7.67 -42.68 3.94
CA MET A 450 -8.92 -43.42 3.73
C MET A 450 -9.30 -43.57 2.25
N GLN A 451 -8.71 -42.79 1.33
CA GLN A 451 -8.98 -42.92 -0.09
C GLN A 451 -8.07 -43.96 -0.74
N VAL A 452 -8.66 -44.99 -1.36
CA VAL A 452 -7.95 -46.05 -2.08
C VAL A 452 -8.52 -46.19 -3.49
N TYR A 453 -7.67 -46.02 -4.51
CA TYR A 453 -8.05 -46.24 -5.90
C TYR A 453 -7.93 -47.73 -6.24
N HIS A 454 -9.01 -48.36 -6.71
CA HIS A 454 -9.02 -49.80 -7.02
C HIS A 454 -9.95 -50.14 -8.18
N LYS A 455 -9.41 -50.73 -9.25
CA LYS A 455 -10.14 -51.15 -10.46
C LYS A 455 -11.00 -50.01 -11.06
N SER A 456 -10.37 -48.86 -11.26
CA SER A 456 -10.97 -47.65 -11.86
C SER A 456 -12.10 -47.00 -11.04
N ASP A 457 -12.16 -47.28 -9.74
CA ASP A 457 -13.15 -46.75 -8.80
C ASP A 457 -12.44 -46.20 -7.53
N HIS A 458 -13.00 -45.14 -6.94
CA HIS A 458 -12.48 -44.49 -5.73
C HIS A 458 -13.20 -45.01 -4.50
N LYS A 459 -12.51 -45.82 -3.68
CA LYS A 459 -13.10 -46.45 -2.49
C LYS A 459 -12.65 -45.74 -1.22
N ILE A 460 -13.60 -45.52 -0.31
CA ILE A 460 -13.32 -45.12 1.06
C ILE A 460 -13.11 -46.38 1.89
N VAL A 461 -11.93 -46.53 2.47
CA VAL A 461 -11.53 -47.65 3.34
C VAL A 461 -11.17 -47.09 4.70
N ILE A 462 -11.58 -47.73 5.79
CA ILE A 462 -11.26 -47.30 7.16
C ILE A 462 -10.08 -48.15 7.69
N PRO A 463 -8.89 -47.59 7.92
CA PRO A 463 -7.78 -48.32 8.52
C PRO A 463 -8.09 -48.80 9.94
N GLU A 464 -7.77 -50.05 10.26
CA GLU A 464 -8.04 -50.67 11.58
C GLU A 464 -7.46 -49.88 12.76
N LYS A 465 -6.27 -49.29 12.58
CA LYS A 465 -5.63 -48.41 13.58
C LYS A 465 -6.51 -47.20 13.97
N LEU A 466 -7.39 -46.73 13.10
CA LEU A 466 -8.34 -45.65 13.39
C LEU A 466 -9.61 -46.16 14.11
N ILE A 467 -10.02 -47.40 13.85
CA ILE A 467 -11.09 -48.07 14.61
C ILE A 467 -10.67 -48.23 16.07
N GLU A 468 -9.45 -48.71 16.33
CA GLU A 468 -8.90 -48.75 17.69
C GLU A 468 -8.86 -47.37 18.36
N GLN A 469 -8.45 -46.34 17.63
CA GLN A 469 -8.41 -44.97 18.15
C GLN A 469 -9.81 -44.42 18.45
N ARG A 470 -10.86 -44.84 17.73
CA ARG A 470 -12.27 -44.52 18.06
C ARG A 470 -12.64 -45.12 19.41
N GLU A 471 -12.40 -46.41 19.65
CA GLU A 471 -12.77 -47.06 20.93
C GLU A 471 -11.99 -46.47 22.11
N LYS A 472 -10.68 -46.24 21.95
CA LYS A 472 -9.82 -45.52 22.91
C LYS A 472 -10.25 -44.05 23.15
N THR A 473 -11.15 -43.52 22.31
CA THR A 473 -11.67 -42.14 22.38
C THR A 473 -13.13 -42.08 22.85
N LYS A 474 -13.97 -43.09 22.59
CA LYS A 474 -15.34 -43.22 23.15
C LYS A 474 -15.32 -43.23 24.68
N LEU A 475 -14.30 -43.85 25.28
CA LEU A 475 -14.09 -43.91 26.73
C LEU A 475 -13.86 -42.54 27.41
N LYS A 476 -13.66 -41.46 26.64
CA LYS A 476 -13.37 -40.12 27.17
C LYS A 476 -14.65 -39.28 27.21
N ARG A 477 -15.11 -38.88 28.41
CA ARG A 477 -16.28 -38.00 28.60
C ARG A 477 -16.07 -36.64 27.92
N LYS A 478 -16.56 -36.49 26.70
CA LYS A 478 -16.55 -35.23 25.93
C LYS A 478 -17.69 -34.31 26.37
N ARG A 479 -17.54 -33.01 26.10
CA ARG A 479 -18.67 -32.06 26.02
C ARG A 479 -19.12 -31.98 24.57
N THR A 480 -20.43 -31.95 24.35
CA THR A 480 -21.08 -31.83 23.03
C THR A 480 -22.14 -30.73 23.07
N VAL A 481 -22.43 -30.14 21.90
CA VAL A 481 -23.64 -29.35 21.70
C VAL A 481 -24.83 -30.31 21.53
N ASP A 482 -25.97 -29.96 22.12
CA ASP A 482 -27.25 -30.66 21.95
C ASP A 482 -28.09 -29.92 20.90
N PRO A 483 -28.25 -30.45 19.67
CA PRO A 483 -28.92 -29.72 18.59
C PRO A 483 -30.38 -29.36 18.90
N THR A 484 -31.05 -30.17 19.74
CA THR A 484 -32.47 -29.96 20.10
C THR A 484 -32.70 -28.71 20.96
N LYS A 485 -31.63 -28.17 21.57
CA LYS A 485 -31.66 -26.98 22.43
C LYS A 485 -31.21 -25.70 21.72
N ILE A 486 -30.92 -25.76 20.42
CA ILE A 486 -30.57 -24.57 19.62
C ILE A 486 -31.87 -23.89 19.19
N GLN A 487 -32.25 -22.83 19.92
CA GLN A 487 -33.41 -21.99 19.62
C GLN A 487 -33.00 -20.84 18.70
N TRP A 488 -32.63 -21.19 17.47
CA TRP A 488 -32.19 -20.23 16.45
C TRP A 488 -32.97 -20.41 15.14
N LYS A 489 -33.10 -19.32 14.40
CA LYS A 489 -33.61 -19.30 13.04
C LYS A 489 -32.60 -18.54 12.18
N PRO A 490 -32.23 -19.04 10.99
CA PRO A 490 -31.34 -18.32 10.08
C PRO A 490 -31.77 -16.86 9.90
N PRO A 491 -30.88 -15.88 10.17
CA PRO A 491 -31.24 -14.47 10.12
C PRO A 491 -31.51 -14.04 8.68
N VAL A 492 -32.79 -13.93 8.33
CA VAL A 492 -33.23 -13.41 7.03
C VAL A 492 -33.01 -11.90 7.01
N PHE A 493 -31.80 -11.49 6.62
CA PHE A 493 -31.52 -10.08 6.33
C PHE A 493 -32.45 -9.60 5.22
N THR A 494 -33.27 -8.59 5.50
CA THR A 494 -34.03 -7.82 4.50
C THR A 494 -33.11 -6.86 3.76
N ALA A 495 -33.46 -6.41 2.55
CA ALA A 495 -32.64 -5.47 1.78
C ALA A 495 -32.19 -4.25 2.62
N SER A 496 -33.12 -3.63 3.36
CA SER A 496 -32.89 -2.53 4.33
C SER A 496 -31.91 -2.84 5.48
N SER A 497 -31.65 -4.13 5.77
CA SER A 497 -30.65 -4.58 6.75
C SER A 497 -29.35 -5.08 6.11
N ARG A 498 -29.38 -5.49 4.84
CA ARG A 498 -28.20 -5.76 3.99
C ARG A 498 -27.50 -4.45 3.59
N THR A 499 -28.27 -3.37 3.40
CA THR A 499 -27.75 -2.04 3.04
C THR A 499 -26.98 -1.38 4.20
N TRP A 500 -25.77 -0.91 3.91
CA TRP A 500 -25.22 0.33 4.48
C TRP A 500 -26.32 1.42 4.43
N GLY A 501 -26.50 2.17 5.51
CA GLY A 501 -27.78 2.81 5.83
C GLY A 501 -28.38 3.74 4.77
N CYS A 502 -29.37 3.26 4.02
CA CYS A 502 -30.28 4.06 3.21
C CYS A 502 -31.66 3.37 3.12
N LEU A 503 -32.70 4.15 2.78
CA LEU A 503 -34.09 3.71 2.54
C LEU A 503 -34.83 3.05 3.73
N LEU A 504 -35.37 3.88 4.63
CA LEU A 504 -36.68 3.63 5.26
C LEU A 504 -37.36 4.95 5.66
N ALA A 505 -37.67 5.78 4.67
CA ALA A 505 -38.35 7.08 4.84
C ALA A 505 -39.17 7.45 3.58
N LEU A 506 -40.00 6.52 3.07
CA LEU A 506 -40.78 6.73 1.85
C LEU A 506 -42.08 5.90 1.83
N SER A 507 -42.98 6.17 2.78
CA SER A 507 -44.33 5.58 2.82
C SER A 507 -45.37 6.49 3.52
N ALA A 508 -45.24 7.81 3.37
CA ALA A 508 -46.25 8.80 3.80
C ALA A 508 -46.08 10.15 3.07
N THR A 509 -46.51 10.25 1.81
CA THR A 509 -46.57 11.52 1.06
C THR A 509 -48.00 11.81 0.60
N LEU A 510 -48.78 12.52 1.42
CA LEU A 510 -50.04 13.17 1.02
C LEU A 510 -50.50 14.19 2.10
N ALA A 511 -49.78 15.31 2.22
CA ALA A 511 -50.24 16.49 2.96
C ALA A 511 -49.58 17.77 2.40
N SER A 512 -50.27 18.90 2.57
CA SER A 512 -49.91 20.24 2.12
C SER A 512 -48.51 20.71 2.52
N ALA A 513 -47.83 21.42 1.62
CA ALA A 513 -46.67 22.23 1.97
C ALA A 513 -47.08 23.53 2.70
N SER A 514 -46.25 23.95 3.65
CA SER A 514 -46.21 25.30 4.21
C SER A 514 -44.76 25.79 4.20
N PRO A 515 -44.48 27.05 3.85
CA PRO A 515 -43.20 27.67 4.17
C PRO A 515 -43.09 27.91 5.70
N ASP A 516 -41.89 28.26 6.13
CA ASP A 516 -41.50 28.54 7.54
C ASP A 516 -41.56 27.31 8.47
N ASP A 517 -40.44 26.61 8.58
CA ASP A 517 -40.10 25.76 9.73
C ASP A 517 -38.60 25.92 10.03
N GLU A 518 -38.23 26.16 11.29
CA GLU A 518 -36.88 26.64 11.64
C GLU A 518 -35.81 25.54 11.58
N GLN A 519 -34.58 25.91 11.24
CA GLN A 519 -33.49 24.96 10.97
C GLN A 519 -32.97 24.28 12.26
N ILE A 520 -33.56 23.13 12.61
CA ILE A 520 -33.13 22.29 13.74
C ILE A 520 -31.63 21.91 13.59
N PRO A 521 -30.76 22.23 14.56
CA PRO A 521 -29.33 21.89 14.48
C PRO A 521 -29.09 20.37 14.53
N LEU A 522 -28.65 19.78 13.42
CA LEU A 522 -28.36 18.34 13.32
C LEU A 522 -26.88 18.02 13.66
N PRO A 523 -26.57 16.93 14.40
CA PRO A 523 -25.21 16.69 14.89
C PRO A 523 -24.24 16.06 13.86
N ASP A 524 -23.05 16.67 13.72
CA ASP A 524 -21.77 16.10 13.22
C ASP A 524 -21.86 14.90 12.24
N TYR A 525 -22.29 15.17 11.00
CA TYR A 525 -22.36 14.17 9.93
C TYR A 525 -21.01 13.57 9.50
N ARG A 526 -19.87 14.18 9.84
CA ARG A 526 -18.53 13.76 9.36
C ARG A 526 -18.18 12.31 9.75
N ARG A 527 -18.82 11.75 10.78
CA ARG A 527 -18.61 10.38 11.27
C ARG A 527 -19.36 9.29 10.49
N ILE A 528 -20.17 9.66 9.50
CA ILE A 528 -21.05 8.75 8.73
C ILE A 528 -20.53 8.54 7.30
N CYS A 529 -19.65 9.42 6.81
CA CYS A 529 -19.12 9.36 5.46
C CYS A 529 -18.20 8.14 5.26
N PRO A 530 -18.30 7.42 4.11
CA PRO A 530 -17.39 6.32 3.80
C PRO A 530 -15.96 6.83 3.57
N ASP A 531 -15.00 5.96 3.85
CA ASP A 531 -13.65 6.10 3.30
C ASP A 531 -13.72 6.02 1.76
N TYR A 532 -13.19 7.03 1.07
CA TYR A 532 -13.42 7.14 -0.38
C TYR A 532 -12.52 6.19 -1.19
N THR A 533 -11.34 5.81 -0.70
CA THR A 533 -10.50 4.76 -1.31
C THR A 533 -11.27 3.44 -1.39
N ARG A 534 -11.96 3.08 -0.30
CA ARG A 534 -12.88 1.93 -0.29
C ARG A 534 -14.13 2.13 -1.13
N TYR A 535 -14.72 3.33 -1.12
CA TYR A 535 -15.91 3.63 -1.91
C TYR A 535 -15.65 3.44 -3.41
N ALA A 536 -14.68 4.16 -3.96
CA ALA A 536 -14.35 4.16 -5.39
C ALA A 536 -14.01 2.77 -5.97
N ALA A 537 -13.63 1.79 -5.12
CA ALA A 537 -13.37 0.41 -5.53
C ALA A 537 -14.64 -0.40 -5.88
N PHE A 538 -15.85 0.10 -5.60
CA PHE A 538 -17.11 -0.62 -5.85
C PHE A 538 -18.09 0.19 -6.72
N PRO A 539 -18.94 -0.45 -7.53
CA PRO A 539 -19.94 0.22 -8.35
C PRO A 539 -21.22 0.56 -7.57
N HIS A 540 -21.65 1.82 -7.58
CA HIS A 540 -22.88 2.28 -6.94
C HIS A 540 -24.00 2.65 -7.91
N ARG A 541 -25.24 2.53 -7.43
CA ARG A 541 -26.45 3.01 -8.12
C ARG A 541 -26.70 4.50 -7.82
N PRO A 542 -27.34 5.26 -8.73
CA PRO A 542 -27.88 4.83 -10.03
C PRO A 542 -26.78 4.62 -11.08
N PHE A 543 -26.92 3.57 -11.89
CA PHE A 543 -26.13 3.42 -13.11
C PHE A 543 -26.56 4.48 -14.15
N SER A 544 -25.72 4.73 -15.16
CA SER A 544 -26.15 5.41 -16.40
C SER A 544 -27.16 4.55 -17.18
N THR A 545 -27.84 5.17 -18.15
CA THR A 545 -28.76 4.50 -19.09
C THR A 545 -28.09 4.08 -20.40
N GLY A 546 -26.78 4.31 -20.54
CA GLY A 546 -26.00 3.90 -21.71
C GLY A 546 -25.62 2.41 -21.67
N PRO A 547 -25.09 1.86 -22.78
CA PRO A 547 -24.79 0.44 -22.92
C PRO A 547 -23.70 -0.08 -21.96
N LYS A 548 -22.84 0.78 -21.42
CA LYS A 548 -21.82 0.42 -20.42
C LYS A 548 -22.38 0.40 -18.99
N ALA A 549 -23.51 1.07 -18.74
CA ALA A 549 -24.17 1.17 -17.44
C ALA A 549 -23.21 1.56 -16.31
N LEU A 550 -22.38 2.60 -16.53
CA LEU A 550 -21.39 3.07 -15.57
C LEU A 550 -22.03 3.48 -14.23
N PRO A 551 -21.40 3.16 -13.10
CA PRO A 551 -21.91 3.51 -11.77
C PRO A 551 -21.81 5.01 -11.47
N TYR A 552 -22.60 5.46 -10.51
CA TYR A 552 -22.40 6.74 -9.84
C TYR A 552 -21.26 6.63 -8.83
N GLN A 553 -20.37 7.63 -8.75
CA GLN A 553 -19.24 7.62 -7.83
C GLN A 553 -19.05 8.89 -7.01
N ARG A 554 -19.85 9.94 -7.24
CA ARG A 554 -19.81 11.10 -6.33
C ARG A 554 -20.26 10.70 -4.92
N PRO A 555 -19.63 11.21 -3.85
CA PRO A 555 -20.17 11.13 -2.49
C PRO A 555 -21.56 11.78 -2.39
N ALA A 556 -22.35 11.31 -1.42
CA ALA A 556 -23.55 12.02 -0.97
C ALA A 556 -23.20 13.47 -0.58
N LYS A 557 -24.07 14.46 -0.88
CA LYS A 557 -23.71 15.90 -0.81
C LYS A 557 -23.08 16.31 0.53
N GLN A 558 -23.59 15.81 1.66
CA GLN A 558 -23.07 16.04 3.01
C GLN A 558 -21.64 15.51 3.30
N CYS A 559 -21.08 14.70 2.39
CA CYS A 559 -19.75 14.10 2.48
C CYS A 559 -18.77 14.65 1.43
N ARG A 560 -19.22 15.57 0.56
CA ARG A 560 -18.35 16.25 -0.41
C ARG A 560 -17.44 17.23 0.33
N THR A 561 -16.13 17.15 0.12
CA THR A 561 -15.14 17.92 0.92
C THR A 561 -15.19 19.43 0.69
N PHE A 562 -15.58 19.85 -0.51
CA PHE A 562 -15.81 21.23 -0.93
C PHE A 562 -17.11 21.26 -1.76
N GLN A 563 -17.83 22.38 -1.74
CA GLN A 563 -19.10 22.54 -2.48
C GLN A 563 -19.15 23.90 -3.17
N SER A 564 -19.66 23.90 -4.41
CA SER A 564 -19.91 25.08 -5.23
C SER A 564 -21.11 24.82 -6.12
N ASP A 565 -22.12 25.69 -6.08
CA ASP A 565 -23.28 25.58 -6.97
C ASP A 565 -22.90 25.88 -8.43
N VAL A 566 -21.79 26.58 -8.66
CA VAL A 566 -21.22 26.79 -10.01
C VAL A 566 -20.63 25.49 -10.57
N ILE A 567 -19.99 24.64 -9.74
CA ILE A 567 -19.55 23.31 -10.17
C ILE A 567 -20.73 22.41 -10.49
N GLU A 568 -21.77 22.36 -9.63
CA GLU A 568 -22.98 21.58 -9.94
C GLU A 568 -23.67 22.07 -11.22
N LYS A 569 -23.69 23.39 -11.47
CA LYS A 569 -24.23 23.95 -12.72
C LYS A 569 -23.40 23.55 -13.96
N VAL A 570 -22.07 23.58 -13.90
CA VAL A 570 -21.23 23.12 -15.04
C VAL A 570 -21.47 21.64 -15.34
N ILE A 571 -21.74 20.82 -14.31
CA ILE A 571 -22.15 19.43 -14.51
C ILE A 571 -23.50 19.36 -15.24
N GLU A 572 -24.51 20.10 -14.78
CA GLU A 572 -25.84 20.13 -15.42
C GLU A 572 -25.79 20.64 -16.87
N ASP A 573 -25.16 21.80 -17.11
CA ASP A 573 -25.04 22.43 -18.43
C ASP A 573 -24.28 21.55 -19.44
N VAL A 574 -23.26 20.80 -19.00
CA VAL A 574 -22.49 19.90 -19.89
C VAL A 574 -23.19 18.55 -20.09
N THR A 575 -23.63 17.90 -19.01
CA THR A 575 -24.19 16.54 -19.10
C THR A 575 -25.56 16.49 -19.75
N SER A 576 -26.41 17.51 -19.56
CA SER A 576 -27.72 17.62 -20.23
C SER A 576 -27.62 17.74 -21.76
N ARG A 577 -26.45 18.14 -22.27
CA ARG A 577 -26.16 18.30 -23.70
C ARG A 577 -25.47 17.10 -24.35
N MET A 578 -24.92 16.18 -23.55
CA MET A 578 -24.18 15.00 -24.06
C MET A 578 -25.10 13.95 -24.64
N LYS A 579 -24.70 13.36 -25.79
CA LYS A 579 -25.49 12.31 -26.45
C LYS A 579 -25.23 10.90 -25.92
N ASP A 580 -24.07 10.63 -25.33
CA ASP A 580 -23.75 9.37 -24.66
C ASP A 580 -24.00 9.50 -23.14
N PRO A 581 -24.98 8.77 -22.55
CA PRO A 581 -25.25 8.79 -21.12
C PRO A 581 -24.12 8.18 -20.26
N ASP A 582 -23.26 7.32 -20.82
CA ASP A 582 -22.09 6.79 -20.14
C ASP A 582 -20.99 7.86 -20.05
N LEU A 583 -20.73 8.58 -21.15
CA LEU A 583 -19.81 9.72 -21.16
C LEU A 583 -20.27 10.82 -20.19
N ALA A 584 -21.58 11.10 -20.17
CA ALA A 584 -22.19 12.04 -19.22
C ALA A 584 -21.97 11.61 -17.76
N ARG A 585 -22.17 10.33 -17.43
CA ARG A 585 -21.91 9.79 -16.09
C ARG A 585 -20.43 9.85 -15.71
N LEU A 586 -19.52 9.56 -16.64
CA LEU A 586 -18.08 9.67 -16.37
C LEU A 586 -17.67 11.13 -16.13
N PHE A 587 -18.20 12.09 -16.88
CA PHE A 587 -17.96 13.51 -16.63
C PHE A 587 -18.55 13.99 -15.29
N GLU A 588 -19.78 13.60 -14.96
CA GLU A 588 -20.43 13.88 -13.68
C GLU A 588 -19.61 13.35 -12.49
N ASN A 589 -19.05 12.15 -12.59
CA ASN A 589 -18.21 11.58 -11.55
C ASN A 589 -16.81 12.23 -11.49
N ALA A 590 -16.18 12.48 -12.65
CA ALA A 590 -14.78 12.88 -12.73
C ALA A 590 -14.55 14.38 -12.53
N PHE A 591 -15.36 15.26 -13.14
CA PHE A 591 -15.16 16.72 -13.04
C PHE A 591 -15.18 17.26 -11.60
N PRO A 592 -16.09 16.85 -10.69
CA PRO A 592 -16.05 17.26 -9.30
C PRO A 592 -15.16 16.38 -8.42
N SER A 593 -14.45 15.38 -8.95
CA SER A 593 -13.71 14.38 -8.14
C SER A 593 -12.75 15.03 -7.14
N THR A 594 -12.04 16.08 -7.51
CA THR A 594 -11.15 16.82 -6.60
C THR A 594 -11.95 17.48 -5.47
N THR A 595 -12.93 18.33 -5.80
CA THR A 595 -13.72 19.07 -4.81
C THR A 595 -14.56 18.17 -3.92
N ASP A 596 -15.12 17.10 -4.46
CA ASP A 596 -15.93 16.14 -3.72
C ASP A 596 -15.08 15.32 -2.73
N THR A 597 -13.78 15.09 -2.98
CA THR A 597 -13.02 14.06 -2.24
C THR A 597 -11.63 14.43 -1.71
N THR A 598 -10.86 15.29 -2.38
CA THR A 598 -9.42 15.47 -2.09
C THR A 598 -9.05 16.81 -1.43
N VAL A 599 -9.96 17.80 -1.42
CA VAL A 599 -9.77 19.06 -0.70
C VAL A 599 -9.90 18.81 0.82
N LYS A 600 -8.89 18.17 1.43
CA LYS A 600 -8.97 17.71 2.83
C LYS A 600 -8.96 18.84 3.84
N PHE A 601 -8.42 20.00 3.46
CA PHE A 601 -8.40 21.21 4.28
C PHE A 601 -8.41 22.44 3.37
N HIS A 602 -9.20 23.46 3.74
CA HIS A 602 -9.14 24.79 3.15
C HIS A 602 -9.63 25.83 4.17
N THR A 603 -9.13 27.06 4.10
CA THR A 603 -9.51 28.16 5.02
C THR A 603 -9.71 29.48 4.28
N LYS A 604 -10.27 30.46 4.99
CA LYS A 604 -10.38 31.86 4.54
C LYS A 604 -9.33 32.80 5.17
N GLY A 605 -8.29 32.24 5.80
CA GLY A 605 -7.27 32.97 6.57
C GLY A 605 -7.65 33.25 8.02
N LYS A 606 -6.93 34.17 8.68
CA LYS A 606 -6.97 34.46 10.15
C LYS A 606 -8.34 34.50 10.86
N THR A 607 -9.43 34.77 10.16
CA THR A 607 -10.78 34.86 10.75
C THR A 607 -11.46 33.51 10.91
N ASP A 608 -10.87 32.43 10.41
CA ASP A 608 -11.38 31.06 10.57
C ASP A 608 -11.06 30.51 11.97
N THR A 609 -11.92 30.82 12.94
CA THR A 609 -11.69 30.47 14.36
C THR A 609 -11.83 28.98 14.67
N GLY A 610 -12.12 28.12 13.69
CA GLY A 610 -12.34 26.69 13.89
C GLY A 610 -11.11 25.91 14.39
N PHE A 611 -9.90 26.44 14.19
CA PHE A 611 -8.62 25.73 14.38
C PHE A 611 -7.62 26.47 15.29
N PHE A 612 -8.11 27.26 16.26
CA PHE A 612 -7.26 27.98 17.22
C PHE A 612 -6.46 27.03 18.13
N ARG A 613 -5.20 26.76 17.79
CA ARG A 613 -4.28 26.01 18.67
C ARG A 613 -3.89 26.85 19.90
N MET A 614 -4.09 26.30 21.09
CA MET A 614 -3.46 26.81 22.30
C MET A 614 -1.95 26.55 22.27
N GLY A 615 -1.17 27.58 21.93
CA GLY A 615 0.26 27.71 22.28
C GLY A 615 1.21 26.61 21.80
N SER A 616 1.83 26.81 20.64
CA SER A 616 2.98 26.00 20.19
C SER A 616 4.18 26.13 21.14
N PHE A 617 4.37 25.18 22.04
CA PHE A 617 5.62 25.05 22.80
C PHE A 617 6.73 24.48 21.90
N GLY A 618 7.64 25.33 21.43
CA GLY A 618 8.99 24.91 20.99
C GLY A 618 9.25 24.76 19.48
N GLY A 619 8.44 25.37 18.61
CA GLY A 619 8.82 25.57 17.20
C GLY A 619 9.57 26.88 16.99
N PHE A 620 10.49 26.95 16.02
CA PHE A 620 11.01 28.22 15.52
C PHE A 620 9.87 28.96 14.78
N HIS A 621 9.54 30.17 15.23
CA HIS A 621 8.59 31.03 14.51
C HIS A 621 9.32 31.74 13.36
N ASP A 622 8.96 31.46 12.11
CA ASP A 622 9.19 32.40 11.01
C ASP A 622 8.12 33.51 11.15
N GLU A 623 8.54 34.71 11.54
CA GLU A 623 7.66 35.87 11.72
C GLU A 623 7.04 36.37 10.40
N GLU A 624 7.52 35.89 9.24
CA GLU A 624 6.92 36.16 7.93
C GLU A 624 6.06 35.01 7.38
N ALA A 625 5.78 33.94 8.14
CA ALA A 625 4.96 32.82 7.67
C ALA A 625 3.57 33.27 7.15
N TRP A 626 3.02 32.59 6.14
CA TRP A 626 1.71 32.96 5.57
C TRP A 626 0.53 32.66 6.52
N GLU A 627 -0.36 33.64 6.67
CA GLU A 627 -1.53 33.58 7.57
C GLU A 627 -2.88 33.85 6.85
N GLY A 628 -2.86 33.93 5.51
CA GLY A 628 -4.06 34.09 4.69
C GLY A 628 -4.74 32.75 4.37
N PRO A 629 -5.58 32.68 3.32
CA PRO A 629 -6.13 31.42 2.84
C PRO A 629 -5.03 30.39 2.58
N GLN A 630 -5.25 29.16 3.04
CA GLN A 630 -4.49 27.98 2.64
C GLN A 630 -5.47 26.90 2.16
N SER A 631 -4.99 25.98 1.34
CA SER A 631 -5.74 24.79 0.91
C SER A 631 -4.80 23.62 0.68
N PHE A 632 -5.22 22.42 1.06
CA PHE A 632 -4.43 21.19 0.97
C PHE A 632 -5.22 20.13 0.19
N ILE A 633 -4.64 19.68 -0.92
CA ILE A 633 -5.27 18.89 -1.97
C ILE A 633 -4.46 17.62 -2.15
N ILE A 634 -5.01 16.50 -1.67
CA ILE A 634 -4.32 15.21 -1.74
C ILE A 634 -4.47 14.56 -3.12
N THR A 635 -3.54 13.69 -3.51
CA THR A 635 -3.57 13.01 -4.82
C THR A 635 -4.77 12.06 -4.98
N GLY A 636 -5.21 11.48 -3.86
CA GLY A 636 -6.36 10.59 -3.76
C GLY A 636 -6.25 9.68 -2.54
N ASP A 637 -5.87 8.43 -2.79
CA ASP A 637 -5.69 7.36 -1.81
C ASP A 637 -4.58 7.60 -0.76
N ILE A 638 -3.65 8.52 -1.00
CA ILE A 638 -2.57 8.92 -0.09
C ILE A 638 -2.87 10.28 0.55
N ILE A 639 -2.75 10.42 1.88
CA ILE A 639 -2.90 11.71 2.58
C ILE A 639 -1.57 12.48 2.53
N ALA A 640 -1.24 13.00 1.35
CA ALA A 640 -0.13 13.89 1.05
C ALA A 640 -0.44 14.69 -0.23
N GLU A 641 0.16 15.88 -0.38
CA GLU A 641 0.00 16.75 -1.56
C GLU A 641 1.26 16.71 -2.43
N TRP A 642 1.12 16.32 -3.70
CA TRP A 642 2.13 16.55 -4.74
C TRP A 642 1.88 17.90 -5.40
N LEU A 643 2.93 18.68 -5.68
CA LEU A 643 2.81 19.97 -6.37
C LEU A 643 2.26 19.81 -7.80
N ARG A 644 2.64 18.72 -8.48
CA ARG A 644 2.11 18.31 -9.79
C ARG A 644 0.62 17.97 -9.75
N ASP A 645 0.25 16.99 -8.93
CA ASP A 645 -1.11 16.45 -8.88
C ASP A 645 -2.12 17.52 -8.47
N SER A 646 -1.88 18.23 -7.36
CA SER A 646 -2.79 19.27 -6.86
C SER A 646 -3.04 20.37 -7.89
N THR A 647 -2.00 20.77 -8.64
CA THR A 647 -2.12 21.74 -9.74
C THR A 647 -3.03 21.24 -10.86
N ASN A 648 -2.81 20.00 -11.33
CA ASN A 648 -3.61 19.43 -12.42
C ASN A 648 -5.04 19.04 -11.97
N GLN A 649 -5.22 18.67 -10.69
CA GLN A 649 -6.51 18.43 -10.04
C GLN A 649 -7.38 19.70 -9.95
N LEU A 650 -6.75 20.88 -9.87
CA LEU A 650 -7.41 22.18 -9.74
C LEU A 650 -7.60 22.92 -11.07
N ARG A 651 -6.81 22.60 -12.10
CA ARG A 651 -6.87 23.22 -13.44
C ARG A 651 -8.29 23.25 -14.07
N PRO A 652 -9.18 22.25 -13.91
CA PRO A 652 -10.57 22.33 -14.39
C PRO A 652 -11.41 23.48 -13.80
N TYR A 653 -11.05 23.97 -12.61
CA TYR A 653 -11.83 24.98 -11.89
C TYR A 653 -11.28 26.41 -12.04
N GLN A 654 -10.09 26.59 -12.60
CA GLN A 654 -9.49 27.91 -12.85
C GLN A 654 -10.43 28.87 -13.60
N PRO A 655 -11.18 28.46 -14.65
CA PRO A 655 -12.16 29.33 -15.32
C PRO A 655 -13.33 29.78 -14.41
N LEU A 656 -13.66 29.00 -13.37
CA LEU A 656 -14.75 29.28 -12.44
C LEU A 656 -14.38 30.33 -11.39
N ALA A 657 -13.09 30.59 -11.18
CA ALA A 657 -12.57 31.50 -10.15
C ALA A 657 -13.12 32.94 -10.29
N LYS A 658 -13.44 33.40 -11.50
CA LYS A 658 -14.11 34.70 -11.74
C LYS A 658 -15.58 34.72 -11.31
N LYS A 659 -16.23 33.57 -11.18
CA LYS A 659 -17.68 33.42 -11.00
C LYS A 659 -18.05 32.96 -9.59
N ASP A 660 -17.16 32.22 -8.92
CA ASP A 660 -17.35 31.74 -7.55
C ASP A 660 -16.20 32.20 -6.62
N PRO A 661 -16.47 33.12 -5.67
CA PRO A 661 -15.50 33.56 -4.67
C PRO A 661 -14.96 32.44 -3.76
N ALA A 662 -15.71 31.34 -3.56
CA ALA A 662 -15.21 30.18 -2.81
C ALA A 662 -14.14 29.44 -3.61
N ILE A 663 -14.33 29.26 -4.92
CA ILE A 663 -13.32 28.67 -5.82
C ILE A 663 -12.10 29.60 -5.94
N HIS A 664 -12.31 30.91 -6.06
CA HIS A 664 -11.23 31.91 -6.02
C HIS A 664 -10.39 31.76 -4.74
N THR A 665 -11.04 31.61 -3.59
CA THR A 665 -10.38 31.45 -2.28
C THR A 665 -9.67 30.10 -2.15
N LEU A 666 -10.23 29.02 -2.70
CA LEU A 666 -9.62 27.68 -2.76
C LEU A 666 -8.32 27.69 -3.58
N LEU A 667 -8.35 28.28 -4.78
CA LEU A 667 -7.20 28.35 -5.69
C LEU A 667 -6.11 29.28 -5.14
N LEU A 668 -6.50 30.46 -4.63
CA LEU A 668 -5.59 31.35 -3.90
C LEU A 668 -4.99 30.65 -2.67
N GLY A 669 -5.78 29.83 -1.97
CA GLY A 669 -5.32 28.99 -0.86
C GLY A 669 -4.23 28.00 -1.30
N ALA A 670 -4.47 27.27 -2.38
CA ALA A 670 -3.53 26.28 -2.92
C ALA A 670 -2.19 26.92 -3.35
N ILE A 671 -2.23 28.05 -4.08
CA ILE A 671 -1.01 28.77 -4.50
C ILE A 671 -0.16 29.17 -3.30
N ASN A 672 -0.78 29.60 -2.20
CA ASN A 672 -0.06 29.99 -0.99
C ASN A 672 0.44 28.78 -0.18
N THR A 673 -0.28 27.65 -0.14
CA THR A 673 0.26 26.42 0.48
C THR A 673 1.49 25.93 -0.28
N GLN A 674 1.42 25.84 -1.61
CA GLN A 674 2.55 25.44 -2.44
C GLN A 674 3.73 26.42 -2.33
N ALA A 675 3.49 27.72 -2.17
CA ALA A 675 4.56 28.69 -1.91
C ALA A 675 5.31 28.40 -0.60
N GLU A 676 4.61 28.04 0.49
CA GLU A 676 5.25 27.63 1.74
C GLU A 676 6.03 26.31 1.58
N TYR A 677 5.48 25.32 0.87
CA TYR A 677 6.18 24.07 0.57
C TYR A 677 7.48 24.27 -0.24
N VAL A 678 7.46 25.14 -1.25
CA VAL A 678 8.64 25.52 -2.05
C VAL A 678 9.65 26.35 -1.23
N ILE A 679 9.23 27.11 -0.22
CA ILE A 679 10.14 27.78 0.71
C ILE A 679 10.83 26.77 1.65
N GLU A 680 10.06 25.81 2.18
CA GLU A 680 10.53 24.85 3.19
C GLU A 680 11.47 23.79 2.61
N SER A 681 11.14 23.22 1.44
CA SER A 681 11.94 22.15 0.82
C SER A 681 11.72 22.06 -0.70
N PRO A 682 12.34 22.95 -1.50
CA PRO A 682 12.13 23.07 -2.95
C PRO A 682 12.67 21.88 -3.78
N TYR A 683 13.33 20.92 -3.13
CA TYR A 683 13.86 19.70 -3.74
C TYR A 683 12.92 18.49 -3.60
N CYS A 684 11.73 18.68 -3.02
CA CYS A 684 10.79 17.59 -2.74
C CYS A 684 9.52 17.68 -3.59
N ASN A 685 8.99 16.53 -4.00
CA ASN A 685 7.77 16.39 -4.80
C ASN A 685 6.49 16.42 -3.95
N ALA A 686 6.52 15.83 -2.74
CA ALA A 686 5.32 15.54 -1.95
C ALA A 686 5.40 16.05 -0.50
N PHE A 687 4.30 16.62 -0.01
CA PHE A 687 4.24 17.34 1.27
C PHE A 687 3.13 16.85 2.21
N GLN A 688 3.38 17.03 3.51
CA GLN A 688 2.47 16.70 4.61
C GLN A 688 1.38 17.76 4.77
N PRO A 689 0.24 17.44 5.41
CA PRO A 689 -0.79 18.43 5.71
C PRO A 689 -0.23 19.66 6.46
N PRO A 690 -0.65 20.89 6.11
CA PRO A 690 -0.12 22.10 6.76
C PRO A 690 -0.46 22.07 8.25
N PRO A 691 0.44 22.53 9.17
CA PRO A 691 0.28 22.33 10.61
C PRO A 691 -1.01 22.90 11.23
N ILE A 692 -1.67 23.86 10.56
CA ILE A 692 -2.94 24.46 10.98
C ILE A 692 -4.19 23.62 10.63
N SER A 693 -4.04 22.55 9.83
CA SER A 693 -5.15 21.67 9.42
C SER A 693 -5.61 20.68 10.49
N ASP A 694 -4.77 20.45 11.49
CA ASP A 694 -4.90 19.38 12.50
C ASP A 694 -5.09 17.96 11.93
N LEU A 695 -4.76 17.76 10.65
CA LEU A 695 -4.71 16.45 10.00
C LEU A 695 -3.46 15.68 10.45
N PRO A 696 -3.52 14.33 10.54
CA PRO A 696 -2.35 13.52 10.87
C PRO A 696 -1.33 13.50 9.72
N VAL A 697 -0.04 13.52 10.07
CA VAL A 697 1.05 13.28 9.13
C VAL A 697 1.09 11.80 8.70
N SER A 698 1.46 11.57 7.44
CA SER A 698 1.55 10.24 6.83
C SER A 698 3.00 9.76 6.79
N SER A 699 3.25 8.49 7.11
CA SER A 699 4.55 7.85 6.91
C SER A 699 4.61 7.23 5.52
N ASN A 700 5.58 7.63 4.68
CA ASN A 700 5.82 7.00 3.38
C ASN A 700 6.34 5.54 3.50
N GLY A 701 6.95 5.19 4.65
CA GLY A 701 7.48 3.86 4.93
C GLY A 701 8.84 3.57 4.28
N GLN A 702 9.52 4.58 3.73
CA GLN A 702 10.77 4.45 2.97
C GLN A 702 12.00 4.86 3.78
N ASP A 703 13.15 4.27 3.45
CA ASP A 703 14.46 4.55 4.06
C ASP A 703 15.27 5.44 3.10
N ASP A 704 14.96 6.75 3.14
CA ASP A 704 15.48 7.77 2.23
C ASP A 704 16.63 8.57 2.83
N ASN A 705 17.82 8.45 2.24
CA ASN A 705 18.95 9.32 2.54
C ASN A 705 19.03 10.44 1.49
N VAL A 706 18.72 11.68 1.89
CA VAL A 706 18.59 12.85 1.00
C VAL A 706 19.45 14.02 1.50
N HIS A 707 20.01 14.77 0.55
CA HIS A 707 20.65 16.06 0.76
C HIS A 707 20.05 17.08 -0.22
N PRO A 708 19.74 18.32 0.19
CA PRO A 708 19.64 18.79 1.58
C PRO A 708 18.68 17.92 2.41
N ALA A 709 18.87 17.89 3.73
CA ALA A 709 17.99 17.14 4.62
C ALA A 709 16.67 17.89 4.81
N TYR A 710 15.54 17.16 4.75
CA TYR A 710 14.19 17.69 4.93
C TYR A 710 13.62 17.34 6.31
N GLU A 711 12.55 18.02 6.73
CA GLU A 711 11.76 17.69 7.93
C GLU A 711 10.61 16.73 7.56
N PRO A 712 10.62 15.45 7.99
CA PRO A 712 9.58 14.46 7.64
C PRO A 712 8.17 14.79 8.15
N ARG A 713 8.02 15.80 9.01
CA ARG A 713 6.72 16.34 9.44
C ARG A 713 6.17 17.44 8.52
N ALA A 714 6.97 17.94 7.58
CA ALA A 714 6.57 18.87 6.53
C ALA A 714 6.57 18.22 5.13
N VAL A 715 7.48 17.28 4.89
CA VAL A 715 7.65 16.55 3.62
C VAL A 715 7.17 15.10 3.74
N PHE A 716 6.48 14.60 2.72
CA PHE A 716 6.05 13.19 2.62
C PHE A 716 7.03 12.35 1.79
N GLU A 717 7.51 12.88 0.66
CA GLU A 717 8.56 12.29 -0.16
C GLU A 717 9.42 13.42 -0.75
N CYS A 718 10.73 13.17 -0.91
CA CYS A 718 11.67 14.16 -1.42
C CYS A 718 12.41 13.70 -2.67
N LYS A 719 11.65 13.29 -3.71
CA LYS A 719 12.19 13.13 -5.06
C LYS A 719 12.23 14.49 -5.76
N TYR A 720 13.39 14.88 -6.28
CA TYR A 720 13.54 16.15 -6.98
C TYR A 720 13.09 16.04 -8.44
N GLU A 721 12.02 16.77 -8.73
CA GLU A 721 11.31 16.79 -10.00
C GLU A 721 11.21 18.24 -10.49
N LEU A 722 11.82 18.53 -11.64
CA LEU A 722 11.81 19.87 -12.22
C LEU A 722 10.39 20.33 -12.58
N ASP A 723 9.49 19.39 -12.92
CA ASP A 723 8.09 19.65 -13.17
C ASP A 723 7.30 20.00 -11.90
N SER A 724 7.67 19.52 -10.71
CA SER A 724 6.99 19.92 -9.46
C SER A 724 7.14 21.43 -9.20
N LEU A 725 8.31 22.01 -9.51
CA LEU A 725 8.52 23.46 -9.46
C LEU A 725 7.88 24.21 -10.65
N ALA A 726 7.77 23.57 -11.83
CA ALA A 726 7.06 24.16 -12.98
C ALA A 726 5.54 24.23 -12.72
N HIS A 727 4.97 23.22 -12.06
CA HIS A 727 3.56 23.19 -11.67
C HIS A 727 3.20 24.25 -10.62
N PHE A 728 4.08 24.52 -9.65
CA PHE A 728 3.92 25.67 -8.73
C PHE A 728 3.77 27.00 -9.48
N LEU A 729 4.60 27.24 -10.51
CA LEU A 729 4.44 28.41 -11.38
C LEU A 729 3.14 28.34 -12.20
N ALA A 730 2.83 27.18 -12.79
CA ALA A 730 1.64 26.95 -13.60
C ALA A 730 0.34 27.21 -12.83
N LEU A 731 0.24 26.84 -11.54
CA LEU A 731 -0.96 27.08 -10.73
C LEU A 731 -1.24 28.59 -10.56
N GLY A 732 -0.19 29.39 -10.32
CA GLY A 732 -0.28 30.85 -10.24
C GLY A 732 -0.52 31.52 -11.60
N ASN A 733 0.13 31.02 -12.66
CA ASN A 733 -0.04 31.52 -14.02
C ASN A 733 -1.46 31.24 -14.56
N ASP A 734 -1.95 30.00 -14.41
CA ASP A 734 -3.32 29.62 -14.77
C ASP A 734 -4.35 30.46 -14.00
N PHE A 735 -4.12 30.72 -12.71
CA PHE A 735 -4.99 31.56 -11.90
C PHE A 735 -4.98 33.02 -12.39
N TYR A 736 -3.80 33.59 -12.67
CA TYR A 736 -3.69 34.94 -13.21
C TYR A 736 -4.35 35.06 -14.60
N ASP A 737 -4.11 34.13 -15.52
CA ASP A 737 -4.68 34.17 -16.87
C ASP A 737 -6.22 34.05 -16.83
N HIS A 738 -6.78 33.23 -15.92
CA HIS A 738 -8.23 33.10 -15.77
C HIS A 738 -8.89 34.20 -14.93
N THR A 739 -8.21 34.82 -13.95
CA THR A 739 -8.82 35.84 -13.05
C THR A 739 -8.40 37.28 -13.35
N GLY A 740 -7.15 37.50 -13.75
CA GLY A 740 -6.48 38.80 -13.72
C GLY A 740 -6.04 39.25 -12.32
N SER A 741 -6.24 38.42 -11.28
CA SER A 741 -5.82 38.72 -9.91
C SER A 741 -4.33 38.42 -9.70
N THR A 742 -3.66 39.32 -8.97
CA THR A 742 -2.29 39.16 -8.47
C THR A 742 -2.26 39.04 -6.95
N ASP A 743 -3.37 38.68 -6.29
CA ASP A 743 -3.47 38.58 -4.82
C ASP A 743 -2.48 37.59 -4.20
N PHE A 744 -2.06 36.57 -4.98
CA PHE A 744 -1.04 35.61 -4.60
C PHE A 744 0.40 36.16 -4.70
N VAL A 745 0.63 37.31 -5.36
CA VAL A 745 1.97 37.90 -5.58
C VAL A 745 2.45 38.68 -4.34
N ASN A 746 2.38 38.01 -3.19
CA ASN A 746 2.81 38.49 -1.88
C ASN A 746 4.30 38.18 -1.62
N LYS A 747 4.80 38.57 -0.44
CA LYS A 747 6.20 38.32 -0.04
C LYS A 747 6.62 36.85 -0.11
N ARG A 748 5.74 35.91 0.28
CA ARG A 748 6.05 34.48 0.36
C ARG A 748 6.10 33.86 -1.02
N TRP A 749 5.11 34.13 -1.87
CA TRP A 749 5.18 33.66 -3.25
C TRP A 749 6.41 34.23 -4.00
N LEU A 750 6.78 35.50 -3.77
CA LEU A 750 8.02 36.06 -4.33
C LEU A 750 9.29 35.37 -3.77
N ARG A 751 9.34 35.08 -2.46
CA ARG A 751 10.43 34.29 -1.84
C ARG A 751 10.52 32.88 -2.42
N ALA A 752 9.38 32.22 -2.66
CA ALA A 752 9.33 30.92 -3.33
C ALA A 752 9.88 30.98 -4.77
N VAL A 753 9.57 32.03 -5.54
CA VAL A 753 10.14 32.23 -6.89
C VAL A 753 11.65 32.47 -6.88
N ASP A 754 12.18 33.27 -5.95
CA ASP A 754 13.64 33.40 -5.78
C ASP A 754 14.27 32.06 -5.34
N THR A 755 13.58 31.23 -4.53
CA THR A 755 14.01 29.86 -4.22
C THR A 755 14.03 28.95 -5.46
N VAL A 756 13.01 28.98 -6.32
CA VAL A 756 13.03 28.25 -7.61
C VAL A 756 14.23 28.68 -8.45
N LEU A 757 14.49 29.98 -8.58
CA LEU A 757 15.64 30.50 -9.32
C LEU A 757 16.99 30.02 -8.74
N ASN A 758 17.10 29.83 -7.43
CA ASN A 758 18.28 29.22 -6.81
C ASN A 758 18.42 27.74 -7.19
N VAL A 759 17.34 26.94 -7.13
CA VAL A 759 17.37 25.53 -7.55
C VAL A 759 17.70 25.38 -9.04
N LEU A 760 17.12 26.21 -9.93
CA LEU A 760 17.50 26.22 -11.35
C LEU A 760 19.00 26.54 -11.54
N THR A 761 19.53 27.48 -10.75
CA THR A 761 20.96 27.83 -10.76
C THR A 761 21.82 26.64 -10.32
N GLU A 762 21.45 25.97 -9.23
CA GLU A 762 22.15 24.81 -8.67
C GLU A 762 22.11 23.58 -9.59
N GLN A 763 20.94 23.26 -10.12
CA GLN A 763 20.71 22.08 -10.94
C GLN A 763 21.06 22.27 -12.43
N SER A 764 21.45 23.49 -12.84
CA SER A 764 22.14 23.72 -14.14
C SER A 764 23.66 23.52 -14.09
N LYS A 765 24.24 23.12 -12.94
CA LYS A 765 25.68 22.84 -12.81
C LYS A 765 26.04 21.48 -13.44
N SER A 766 27.10 21.47 -14.24
CA SER A 766 27.70 20.26 -14.81
C SER A 766 28.38 19.41 -13.76
N THR A 767 28.47 18.09 -13.99
CA THR A 767 29.12 17.15 -13.06
C THR A 767 30.63 17.37 -12.94
N PHE A 768 31.26 18.00 -13.93
CA PHE A 768 32.66 18.42 -13.90
C PHE A 768 32.80 19.90 -14.26
N ASP A 769 33.78 20.60 -13.68
CA ASP A 769 34.08 21.99 -14.03
C ASP A 769 34.71 22.07 -15.44
N PRO A 770 34.24 22.94 -16.34
CA PRO A 770 34.70 23.01 -17.73
C PRO A 770 36.11 23.56 -17.93
N LYS A 771 36.78 24.06 -16.88
CA LYS A 771 38.13 24.67 -16.91
C LYS A 771 39.16 23.82 -16.17
N THR A 772 38.79 23.18 -15.05
CA THR A 772 39.70 22.33 -14.25
C THR A 772 39.48 20.84 -14.49
N GLY A 773 38.30 20.43 -14.94
CA GLY A 773 37.91 19.02 -15.06
C GLY A 773 37.60 18.35 -13.71
N GLU A 774 37.60 19.10 -12.61
CA GLU A 774 37.34 18.56 -11.27
C GLU A 774 35.85 18.25 -11.08
N PHE A 775 35.55 17.22 -10.29
CA PHE A 775 34.16 16.84 -9.96
C PHE A 775 33.48 17.92 -9.12
N GLN A 776 32.37 18.45 -9.63
CA GLN A 776 31.49 19.36 -8.89
C GLN A 776 30.44 18.55 -8.15
N ARG A 777 30.40 18.69 -6.82
CA ARG A 777 29.32 18.11 -6.00
C ARG A 777 27.98 18.76 -6.38
N ASN A 778 26.98 17.95 -6.74
CA ASN A 778 25.61 18.45 -6.84
C ASN A 778 25.05 18.76 -5.44
N GLU A 779 24.21 19.80 -5.35
CA GLU A 779 23.58 20.18 -4.08
C GLU A 779 22.54 19.13 -3.65
N TYR A 780 21.71 18.69 -4.60
CA TYR A 780 20.78 17.58 -4.41
C TYR A 780 21.44 16.21 -4.58
N THR A 781 21.19 15.31 -3.62
CA THR A 781 21.45 13.87 -3.77
C THR A 781 20.38 13.04 -3.05
N PHE A 782 19.94 11.93 -3.65
CA PHE A 782 18.92 11.05 -3.08
C PHE A 782 19.28 9.57 -3.25
N SER A 783 19.17 8.77 -2.18
CA SER A 783 19.30 7.32 -2.25
C SER A 783 18.32 6.62 -1.33
N ARG A 784 17.40 5.84 -1.91
CA ARG A 784 16.48 4.92 -1.24
C ARG A 784 17.05 3.50 -1.22
N ARG A 785 16.75 2.73 -0.18
CA ARG A 785 17.07 1.30 -0.09
C ARG A 785 16.00 0.45 -0.78
N THR A 786 16.23 0.11 -2.05
CA THR A 786 15.29 -0.58 -2.94
C THR A 786 16.00 -1.59 -3.85
N ASP A 787 15.26 -2.55 -4.40
CA ASP A 787 15.67 -3.41 -5.53
C ASP A 787 15.15 -2.91 -6.89
N THR A 788 14.21 -1.96 -6.87
CA THR A 788 13.60 -1.36 -8.06
C THR A 788 14.49 -0.22 -8.58
N GLY A 789 15.04 -0.39 -9.78
CA GLY A 789 16.09 0.48 -10.32
C GLY A 789 15.68 1.94 -10.59
N THR A 790 14.38 2.23 -10.73
CA THR A 790 13.87 3.61 -10.87
C THR A 790 13.62 4.31 -9.53
N GLU A 791 13.61 3.59 -8.43
CA GLU A 791 13.29 4.15 -7.10
C GLU A 791 14.51 4.77 -6.39
N THR A 792 15.66 4.88 -7.03
CA THR A 792 16.92 5.38 -6.42
C THR A 792 17.89 5.90 -7.49
N LEU A 793 18.84 6.78 -7.11
CA LEU A 793 19.75 7.41 -8.08
C LEU A 793 21.16 6.79 -8.08
N ASN A 794 21.71 6.67 -9.30
CA ASN A 794 23.08 6.22 -9.56
C ASN A 794 24.17 7.04 -8.83
N LEU A 795 25.39 6.48 -8.82
CA LEU A 795 26.61 7.13 -8.30
C LEU A 795 26.53 7.57 -6.82
N ARG A 796 25.85 6.78 -5.97
CA ARG A 796 25.54 7.08 -4.55
C ARG A 796 24.67 8.34 -4.41
N GLY A 797 23.61 8.40 -5.21
CA GLY A 797 22.56 9.39 -5.07
C GLY A 797 22.71 10.65 -5.92
N VAL A 798 23.75 10.75 -6.75
CA VAL A 798 24.01 11.93 -7.61
C VAL A 798 23.23 11.85 -8.95
N GLY A 799 22.84 10.65 -9.36
CA GLY A 799 22.37 10.37 -10.71
C GLY A 799 23.53 10.30 -11.70
N ASN A 800 23.23 10.16 -12.99
CA ASN A 800 24.26 10.05 -14.02
C ASN A 800 24.95 11.41 -14.30
N PRO A 801 26.19 11.41 -14.85
CA PRO A 801 26.93 12.63 -15.16
C PRO A 801 26.23 13.48 -16.22
N LEU A 802 26.30 14.81 -16.08
CA LEU A 802 25.78 15.78 -17.04
C LEU A 802 26.87 16.75 -17.49
N ASN A 803 26.87 17.05 -18.80
CA ASN A 803 27.85 17.93 -19.42
C ASN A 803 27.61 19.42 -19.10
N TRP A 804 28.59 20.26 -19.42
CA TRP A 804 28.49 21.72 -19.29
C TRP A 804 27.94 22.39 -20.56
N GLY A 805 27.56 23.66 -20.43
CA GLY A 805 27.21 24.54 -21.56
C GLY A 805 25.78 24.38 -22.09
N THR A 806 25.04 23.35 -21.69
CA THR A 806 23.76 22.95 -22.31
C THR A 806 22.57 23.89 -22.11
N GLY A 807 22.67 24.90 -21.24
CA GLY A 807 21.54 25.76 -20.84
C GLY A 807 20.49 25.08 -19.94
N LEU A 808 20.29 23.77 -20.12
CA LEU A 808 19.34 22.90 -19.44
C LEU A 808 19.59 22.77 -17.92
N VAL A 809 18.57 22.28 -17.22
CA VAL A 809 18.52 22.03 -15.77
C VAL A 809 18.25 20.54 -15.52
N ARG A 810 18.96 19.94 -14.57
CA ARG A 810 18.74 18.56 -14.13
C ARG A 810 17.32 18.42 -13.57
N SER A 811 16.65 17.32 -13.92
CA SER A 811 15.63 16.68 -13.06
C SER A 811 16.24 15.40 -12.51
N ALA A 812 15.99 15.04 -11.26
CA ALA A 812 16.48 13.75 -10.74
C ALA A 812 15.50 12.64 -11.06
N PHE A 813 14.21 12.90 -10.83
CA PHE A 813 13.08 12.04 -11.12
C PHE A 813 12.17 12.65 -12.20
N ARG A 814 11.18 11.86 -12.63
CA ARG A 814 10.20 12.13 -13.69
C ARG A 814 8.82 12.43 -13.09
N PRO A 815 7.84 12.85 -13.90
CA PRO A 815 6.46 13.04 -13.45
C PRO A 815 5.72 11.73 -13.10
N SER A 816 6.37 10.58 -13.31
CA SER A 816 5.98 9.24 -12.82
C SER A 816 6.66 8.86 -11.49
N ASP A 817 7.32 9.82 -10.85
CA ASP A 817 8.17 9.62 -9.66
C ASP A 817 9.32 8.61 -9.87
N ASP A 818 9.60 8.18 -11.11
CA ASP A 818 10.74 7.32 -11.50
C ASP A 818 12.02 8.13 -11.73
N ALA A 819 13.19 7.56 -11.40
CA ALA A 819 14.49 8.15 -11.70
C ALA A 819 14.72 8.35 -13.20
N THR A 820 15.32 9.50 -13.55
CA THR A 820 15.80 9.78 -14.90
C THR A 820 17.00 8.88 -15.27
N ILE A 821 17.08 8.48 -16.54
CA ILE A 821 18.25 7.74 -17.07
C ILE A 821 19.32 8.75 -17.48
N LEU A 822 18.96 9.79 -18.24
CA LEU A 822 19.83 10.93 -18.50
C LEU A 822 19.18 12.19 -17.91
N GLY A 823 19.90 12.85 -16.99
CA GLY A 823 19.30 13.83 -16.06
C GLY A 823 18.79 15.15 -16.67
N PHE A 824 19.08 15.48 -17.94
CA PHE A 824 18.37 16.57 -18.61
C PHE A 824 17.08 16.04 -19.24
N PHE A 825 16.04 15.97 -18.41
CA PHE A 825 14.69 15.57 -18.80
C PHE A 825 14.00 16.68 -19.62
N ILE A 826 13.73 16.42 -20.91
CA ILE A 826 13.37 17.45 -21.88
C ILE A 826 11.95 18.02 -21.66
N PRO A 827 10.87 17.21 -21.47
CA PRO A 827 9.54 17.73 -21.15
C PRO A 827 9.48 18.72 -19.97
N ALA A 828 10.15 18.44 -18.84
CA ALA A 828 10.16 19.38 -17.71
C ALA A 828 11.00 20.65 -17.98
N ASN A 829 12.09 20.55 -18.73
CA ASN A 829 12.84 21.74 -19.18
C ASN A 829 12.00 22.60 -20.13
N ALA A 830 11.22 21.97 -21.02
CA ALA A 830 10.26 22.64 -21.88
C ALA A 830 9.14 23.33 -21.08
N GLN A 831 8.49 22.61 -20.15
CA GLN A 831 7.45 23.16 -19.27
C GLN A 831 7.97 24.35 -18.45
N MET A 832 9.11 24.19 -17.77
CA MET A 832 9.75 25.25 -16.99
C MET A 832 10.06 26.47 -17.87
N SER A 833 10.55 26.27 -19.10
CA SER A 833 10.80 27.39 -20.02
C SER A 833 9.54 28.23 -20.33
N VAL A 834 8.36 27.61 -20.41
CA VAL A 834 7.10 28.31 -20.68
C VAL A 834 6.53 28.94 -19.41
N GLU A 835 6.53 28.23 -18.28
CA GLU A 835 5.94 28.74 -17.04
C GLU A 835 6.75 29.90 -16.44
N LEU A 836 8.08 29.92 -16.63
CA LEU A 836 8.90 31.10 -16.36
C LEU A 836 8.52 32.29 -17.26
N LYS A 837 8.11 32.06 -18.51
CA LYS A 837 7.68 33.10 -19.45
C LYS A 837 6.31 33.67 -19.11
N ARG A 838 5.37 32.80 -18.71
CA ARG A 838 4.05 33.20 -18.19
C ARG A 838 4.21 34.00 -16.89
N ALA A 839 5.03 33.51 -15.96
CA ALA A 839 5.34 34.22 -14.71
C ALA A 839 6.07 35.55 -14.96
N SER A 840 6.99 35.61 -15.94
CA SER A 840 7.66 36.84 -16.38
C SER A 840 6.67 37.91 -16.83
N LYS A 841 5.71 37.57 -17.69
CA LYS A 841 4.64 38.49 -18.16
C LYS A 841 3.76 38.97 -17.00
N MET A 842 3.30 38.04 -16.17
CA MET A 842 2.46 38.33 -15.01
C MET A 842 3.17 39.26 -14.02
N LEU A 843 4.45 39.01 -13.73
CA LEU A 843 5.25 39.85 -12.84
C LEU A 843 5.60 41.21 -13.43
N ALA A 844 5.71 41.34 -14.76
CA ALA A 844 5.79 42.65 -15.41
C ALA A 844 4.52 43.47 -15.19
N ALA A 845 3.34 42.86 -15.34
CA ALA A 845 2.05 43.49 -15.06
C ALA A 845 1.88 43.85 -13.57
N ALA A 846 2.38 43.00 -12.66
CA ALA A 846 2.44 43.26 -11.22
C ALA A 846 3.56 44.25 -10.79
N GLY A 847 4.24 44.92 -11.74
CA GLY A 847 5.27 45.93 -11.48
C GLY A 847 6.60 45.41 -10.94
N LYS A 848 6.85 44.10 -10.99
CA LYS A 848 8.08 43.43 -10.49
C LYS A 848 9.12 43.25 -11.60
N THR A 849 9.39 44.32 -12.34
CA THR A 849 10.18 44.32 -13.60
C THR A 849 11.54 43.63 -13.49
N THR A 850 12.29 43.85 -12.40
CA THR A 850 13.61 43.21 -12.20
C THR A 850 13.53 41.68 -12.05
N LEU A 851 12.47 41.15 -11.43
CA LEU A 851 12.27 39.70 -11.30
C LEU A 851 11.74 39.10 -12.61
N SER A 852 10.80 39.79 -13.27
CA SER A 852 10.35 39.45 -14.63
C SER A 852 11.52 39.29 -15.61
N GLN A 853 12.47 40.23 -15.64
CA GLN A 853 13.66 40.14 -16.50
C GLN A 853 14.56 38.93 -16.20
N LYS A 854 14.72 38.54 -14.92
CA LYS A 854 15.43 37.28 -14.56
C LYS A 854 14.71 36.05 -15.12
N LEU A 855 13.38 36.02 -14.99
CA LEU A 855 12.54 34.89 -15.43
C LEU A 855 12.54 34.76 -16.96
N GLU A 856 12.44 35.87 -17.70
CA GLU A 856 12.54 35.86 -19.17
C GLU A 856 13.92 35.36 -19.64
N SER A 857 14.99 35.73 -18.93
CA SER A 857 16.35 35.26 -19.24
C SER A 857 16.51 33.75 -19.01
N TRP A 858 15.91 33.20 -17.94
CA TRP A 858 15.91 31.76 -17.69
C TRP A 858 15.00 30.99 -18.64
N SER A 859 13.82 31.52 -18.96
CA SER A 859 12.91 31.00 -20.00
C SER A 859 13.64 30.85 -21.33
N THR A 860 14.30 31.93 -21.79
CA THR A 860 15.04 31.96 -23.05
C THR A 860 16.16 30.91 -23.05
N LYS A 861 17.02 30.92 -22.03
CA LYS A 861 18.13 29.96 -21.86
C LYS A 861 17.67 28.50 -21.89
N LEU A 862 16.58 28.17 -21.19
CA LEU A 862 16.03 26.81 -21.16
C LEU A 862 15.45 26.41 -22.51
N ARG A 863 14.73 27.31 -23.19
CA ARG A 863 14.18 27.06 -24.51
C ARG A 863 15.28 26.82 -25.55
N GLU A 864 16.32 27.65 -25.54
CA GLU A 864 17.49 27.49 -26.40
C GLU A 864 18.18 26.14 -26.15
N GLY A 865 18.43 25.77 -24.88
CA GLY A 865 19.00 24.46 -24.53
C GLY A 865 18.14 23.25 -24.94
N VAL A 866 16.81 23.36 -24.88
CA VAL A 866 15.91 22.31 -25.39
C VAL A 866 15.99 22.21 -26.92
N MET A 867 16.07 23.32 -27.65
CA MET A 867 16.18 23.28 -29.10
C MET A 867 17.57 22.83 -29.60
N GLU A 868 18.65 23.16 -28.88
CA GLU A 868 20.02 22.79 -29.26
C GLU A 868 20.37 21.34 -28.91
N HIS A 869 19.95 20.85 -27.73
CA HIS A 869 20.35 19.53 -27.23
C HIS A 869 19.21 18.51 -27.11
N GLY A 870 17.96 18.97 -27.04
CA GLY A 870 16.79 18.09 -26.99
C GLY A 870 16.34 17.59 -28.36
N VAL A 871 16.73 18.24 -29.46
CA VAL A 871 16.36 17.82 -30.83
C VAL A 871 17.43 16.90 -31.42
N ILE A 872 17.03 15.67 -31.78
CA ILE A 872 17.89 14.59 -32.25
C ILE A 872 17.38 14.08 -33.62
N LYS A 873 18.31 13.79 -34.53
CA LYS A 873 17.99 13.30 -35.87
C LYS A 873 17.75 11.79 -35.90
N HIS A 874 16.49 11.36 -35.82
CA HIS A 874 16.13 9.95 -35.86
C HIS A 874 16.06 9.39 -37.30
N LYS A 875 16.67 8.21 -37.50
CA LYS A 875 16.83 7.55 -38.81
C LYS A 875 15.53 7.32 -39.59
N LYS A 876 14.40 7.08 -38.90
CA LYS A 876 13.09 6.79 -39.53
C LYS A 876 12.15 8.00 -39.58
N TYR A 877 12.24 8.90 -38.59
CA TYR A 877 11.22 9.95 -38.38
C TYR A 877 11.72 11.36 -38.73
N GLY A 878 13.02 11.53 -39.04
CA GLY A 878 13.61 12.85 -39.19
C GLY A 878 13.99 13.45 -37.84
N ASP A 879 14.03 14.77 -37.75
CA ASP A 879 14.42 15.46 -36.52
C ASP A 879 13.25 15.41 -35.51
N VAL A 880 13.53 14.93 -34.29
CA VAL A 880 12.56 14.66 -33.21
C VAL A 880 13.09 15.19 -31.87
N PHE A 881 12.21 15.57 -30.96
CA PHE A 881 12.58 15.73 -29.55
C PHE A 881 12.90 14.37 -28.91
N ALA A 882 14.02 14.29 -28.18
CA ALA A 882 14.36 13.21 -27.27
C ALA A 882 13.71 13.43 -25.89
N TYR A 883 13.54 12.34 -25.13
CA TYR A 883 12.90 12.37 -23.82
C TYR A 883 13.87 12.87 -22.73
N GLU A 884 15.11 12.40 -22.81
CA GLU A 884 16.19 12.66 -21.86
C GLU A 884 17.52 12.73 -22.60
N VAL A 885 18.41 13.64 -22.18
CA VAL A 885 19.78 13.78 -22.72
C VAL A 885 20.82 14.01 -21.61
N ASP A 886 22.11 13.81 -21.92
CA ASP A 886 23.22 14.04 -20.98
C ASP A 886 24.09 15.27 -21.32
N GLY A 887 23.92 15.83 -22.52
CA GLY A 887 24.76 16.90 -23.07
C GLY A 887 26.14 16.44 -23.59
N TYR A 888 26.54 15.17 -23.39
CA TYR A 888 27.72 14.57 -24.02
C TYR A 888 27.40 14.01 -25.42
N GLY A 889 26.12 13.76 -25.70
CA GLY A 889 25.61 13.27 -26.99
C GLY A 889 24.71 12.04 -26.87
N SER A 890 24.50 11.53 -25.65
CA SER A 890 23.53 10.46 -25.40
C SER A 890 22.12 11.03 -25.36
N SER A 891 21.17 10.29 -25.92
CA SER A 891 19.74 10.63 -25.91
C SER A 891 18.88 9.38 -25.76
N ILE A 892 17.77 9.49 -25.02
CA ILE A 892 16.74 8.45 -24.91
C ILE A 892 15.56 8.84 -25.80
N LEU A 893 15.13 7.93 -26.68
CA LEU A 893 13.94 8.08 -27.52
C LEU A 893 12.81 7.19 -26.98
N MET A 894 11.88 7.82 -26.27
CA MET A 894 10.66 7.25 -25.68
C MET A 894 9.69 8.40 -25.39
N ASP A 895 8.52 8.10 -24.85
CA ASP A 895 7.76 9.03 -24.00
C ASP A 895 7.05 8.24 -22.92
N ASP A 896 6.73 8.92 -21.82
CA ASP A 896 5.97 8.40 -20.69
C ASP A 896 4.54 8.98 -20.73
N ALA A 897 3.62 8.42 -19.95
CA ALA A 897 2.25 8.90 -19.90
C ALA A 897 2.03 10.11 -18.98
N ASN A 898 2.93 10.33 -18.03
CA ASN A 898 2.76 11.35 -17.01
C ASN A 898 3.13 12.74 -17.54
N TYR A 899 2.30 13.73 -17.26
CA TYR A 899 2.49 15.12 -17.72
C TYR A 899 3.42 15.88 -16.76
N PRO A 900 4.45 16.61 -17.24
CA PRO A 900 4.80 16.89 -18.65
C PRO A 900 5.41 15.71 -19.42
N SER A 901 4.92 15.46 -20.64
CA SER A 901 5.45 14.47 -21.58
C SER A 901 5.79 15.13 -22.93
N LEU A 902 6.51 14.45 -23.81
CA LEU A 902 6.79 14.93 -25.17
C LEU A 902 5.51 15.06 -26.02
N LEU A 903 4.57 14.12 -25.89
CA LEU A 903 3.26 14.18 -26.54
C LEU A 903 2.46 15.44 -26.14
N ALA A 904 2.75 16.01 -24.96
CA ALA A 904 2.11 17.20 -24.40
C ALA A 904 2.77 18.54 -24.77
N LEU A 905 3.88 18.58 -25.54
CA LEU A 905 4.60 19.83 -25.84
C LEU A 905 3.71 21.00 -26.36
N PRO A 906 2.69 20.77 -27.22
CA PRO A 906 1.77 21.84 -27.64
C PRO A 906 0.75 22.25 -26.57
N LEU A 907 0.32 21.31 -25.73
CA LEU A 907 -0.58 21.58 -24.60
C LEU A 907 0.12 22.42 -23.51
N MET A 908 1.45 22.35 -23.45
CA MET A 908 2.32 23.20 -22.62
C MET A 908 2.69 24.53 -23.30
N GLU A 909 2.13 24.86 -24.47
CA GLU A 909 2.50 26.03 -25.30
C GLU A 909 4.00 26.11 -25.66
N PHE A 910 4.74 25.00 -25.61
CA PHE A 910 6.17 25.01 -25.95
C PHE A 910 6.39 25.11 -27.46
N CYS A 911 5.58 24.43 -28.26
CA CYS A 911 5.57 24.50 -29.72
C CYS A 911 4.12 24.49 -30.22
N GLU A 912 3.91 24.75 -31.51
CA GLU A 912 2.59 24.56 -32.12
C GLU A 912 2.33 23.07 -32.37
N ALA A 913 1.07 22.64 -32.39
CA ALA A 913 0.72 21.29 -32.85
C ALA A 913 1.13 21.05 -34.32
N SER A 914 1.28 22.12 -35.11
CA SER A 914 1.80 22.17 -36.49
C SER A 914 3.32 22.05 -36.61
N ASP A 915 4.09 22.09 -35.51
CA ASP A 915 5.55 22.04 -35.54
C ASP A 915 6.04 20.71 -36.15
N PRO A 916 6.92 20.73 -37.17
CA PRO A 916 7.35 19.51 -37.87
C PRO A 916 8.18 18.58 -36.98
N ILE A 917 8.97 19.10 -36.03
CA ILE A 917 9.73 18.31 -35.07
C ILE A 917 8.75 17.65 -34.09
N TYR A 918 7.75 18.40 -33.62
CA TYR A 918 6.67 17.82 -32.80
C TYR A 918 5.90 16.73 -33.55
N GLN A 919 5.53 16.93 -34.82
CA GLN A 919 4.80 15.93 -35.59
C GLN A 919 5.62 14.66 -35.86
N ASN A 920 6.93 14.80 -36.15
CA ASN A 920 7.86 13.67 -36.21
C ASN A 920 7.93 12.93 -34.87
N THR A 921 8.01 13.66 -33.75
CA THR A 921 7.98 13.11 -32.39
C THR A 921 6.65 12.40 -32.12
N ARG A 922 5.49 13.05 -32.29
CA ARG A 922 4.16 12.45 -32.11
C ARG A 922 4.04 11.11 -32.86
N LYS A 923 4.49 11.06 -34.11
CA LYS A 923 4.51 9.84 -34.90
C LYS A 923 5.46 8.77 -34.33
N MET A 924 6.65 9.15 -33.88
CA MET A 924 7.57 8.24 -33.16
C MET A 924 6.91 7.65 -31.91
N LEU A 925 6.18 8.47 -31.15
CA LEU A 925 5.65 8.12 -29.83
C LEU A 925 4.39 7.27 -29.86
N LEU A 926 3.62 7.38 -30.95
CA LEU A 926 2.38 6.61 -31.18
C LEU A 926 2.62 5.38 -32.09
N GLU A 927 3.88 5.07 -32.42
CA GLU A 927 4.27 3.83 -33.08
C GLU A 927 5.06 2.91 -32.13
N LYS A 928 4.64 1.65 -32.02
CA LYS A 928 5.33 0.57 -31.25
C LYS A 928 6.77 0.29 -31.71
N SER A 929 7.17 0.83 -32.87
CA SER A 929 8.55 0.78 -33.39
C SER A 929 9.37 2.06 -33.14
N GLY A 930 8.79 3.07 -32.48
CA GLY A 930 9.43 4.34 -32.12
C GLY A 930 9.46 4.64 -30.61
N ASN A 931 8.49 4.15 -29.83
CA ASN A 931 8.49 4.26 -28.37
C ASN A 931 8.37 2.88 -27.69
N PRO A 932 9.33 2.45 -26.84
CA PRO A 932 9.26 1.18 -26.14
C PRO A 932 8.11 1.08 -25.12
N TYR A 933 7.53 2.21 -24.71
CA TYR A 933 6.37 2.28 -23.81
C TYR A 933 5.05 2.60 -24.53
N TYR A 934 5.00 2.60 -25.87
CA TYR A 934 3.74 2.57 -26.61
C TYR A 934 3.22 1.12 -26.64
N LEU A 935 2.24 0.84 -25.78
CA LEU A 935 1.70 -0.48 -25.56
C LEU A 935 0.39 -0.65 -26.34
N GLU A 936 0.19 -1.86 -26.86
CA GLU A 936 -0.95 -2.23 -27.69
C GLU A 936 -1.24 -3.72 -27.48
N GLY A 937 -2.49 -4.02 -27.13
CA GLY A 937 -3.02 -5.35 -26.89
C GLY A 937 -4.52 -5.41 -27.20
N LYS A 938 -5.15 -6.55 -26.92
CA LYS A 938 -6.55 -6.85 -27.34
C LYS A 938 -7.62 -5.93 -26.77
N GLY A 939 -7.40 -5.33 -25.60
CA GLY A 939 -8.42 -4.58 -24.86
C GLY A 939 -8.16 -3.08 -24.77
N PHE A 940 -6.91 -2.63 -24.92
CA PHE A 940 -6.52 -1.23 -24.76
C PHE A 940 -5.20 -0.94 -25.48
N LYS A 941 -4.90 0.33 -25.75
CA LYS A 941 -3.62 0.81 -26.28
C LYS A 941 -3.30 2.20 -25.72
N GLY A 942 -2.05 2.61 -25.77
CA GLY A 942 -1.60 3.94 -25.34
C GLY A 942 -0.17 3.93 -24.83
N ILE A 943 0.29 5.05 -24.29
CA ILE A 943 1.61 5.13 -23.65
C ILE A 943 1.49 4.66 -22.19
N GLY A 944 2.46 3.87 -21.74
CA GLY A 944 2.66 3.48 -20.35
C GLY A 944 3.89 4.16 -19.75
N GLY A 945 4.61 3.43 -18.89
CA GLY A 945 5.86 3.89 -18.29
C GLY A 945 6.57 2.75 -17.54
N PRO A 946 7.82 2.94 -17.10
CA PRO A 946 8.51 1.93 -16.29
C PRO A 946 7.86 1.71 -14.92
N HIS A 947 7.20 2.73 -14.34
CA HIS A 947 6.51 2.70 -13.05
C HIS A 947 5.64 1.45 -12.80
N ILE A 948 4.75 1.12 -13.75
CA ILE A 948 3.90 -0.08 -13.70
C ILE A 948 4.42 -1.18 -14.65
N GLY A 949 5.19 -0.80 -15.68
CA GLY A 949 5.89 -1.73 -16.57
C GLY A 949 5.13 -2.13 -17.84
N LEU A 950 5.66 -3.15 -18.51
CA LEU A 950 5.51 -3.41 -19.96
C LEU A 950 4.13 -3.93 -20.43
N ARG A 951 3.09 -3.81 -19.61
CA ARG A 951 1.71 -4.23 -19.93
C ARG A 951 0.64 -3.17 -19.67
N ASN A 952 0.99 -2.09 -18.97
CA ASN A 952 0.02 -1.14 -18.43
C ASN A 952 0.13 0.21 -19.12
N ALA A 953 -0.83 0.52 -20.00
CA ALA A 953 -0.96 1.84 -20.61
C ALA A 953 -1.89 2.72 -19.78
N TRP A 954 -1.59 4.02 -19.72
CA TRP A 954 -2.27 4.96 -18.83
C TRP A 954 -3.33 5.76 -19.62
N PRO A 955 -4.59 5.87 -19.14
CA PRO A 955 -5.63 6.66 -19.81
C PRO A 955 -5.25 8.13 -20.05
N MET A 956 -4.41 8.70 -19.18
CA MET A 956 -3.88 10.06 -19.34
C MET A 956 -3.12 10.27 -20.66
N SER A 957 -2.42 9.25 -21.19
CA SER A 957 -1.73 9.36 -22.48
C SER A 957 -2.70 9.61 -23.64
N LEU A 958 -3.82 8.90 -23.68
CA LEU A 958 -4.90 9.08 -24.67
C LEU A 958 -5.60 10.45 -24.50
N LEU A 959 -5.73 10.93 -23.26
CA LEU A 959 -6.33 12.23 -22.96
C LEU A 959 -5.40 13.42 -23.31
N VAL A 960 -4.09 13.21 -23.32
CA VAL A 960 -3.12 14.13 -23.95
C VAL A 960 -3.20 14.00 -25.47
N GLN A 961 -3.17 12.78 -26.02
CA GLN A 961 -3.24 12.49 -27.45
C GLN A 961 -4.44 13.17 -28.13
N ALA A 962 -5.63 13.09 -27.52
CA ALA A 962 -6.85 13.73 -28.00
C ALA A 962 -6.79 15.28 -27.97
N ARG A 963 -6.24 15.87 -26.88
CA ARG A 963 -6.08 17.33 -26.77
C ARG A 963 -5.05 17.88 -27.75
N THR A 964 -4.04 17.10 -28.12
CA THR A 964 -3.01 17.48 -29.10
C THR A 964 -3.28 16.94 -30.51
N SER A 965 -4.53 16.57 -30.82
CA SER A 965 -4.99 16.21 -32.18
C SER A 965 -6.06 17.17 -32.71
N ASP A 966 -6.13 17.25 -34.04
CA ASP A 966 -7.25 17.82 -34.79
C ASP A 966 -8.01 16.79 -35.63
N ASN A 967 -7.61 15.51 -35.64
CA ASN A 967 -8.35 14.45 -36.32
C ASN A 967 -9.49 13.91 -35.45
N ASP A 968 -10.72 13.99 -35.96
CA ASP A 968 -11.92 13.63 -35.19
C ASP A 968 -12.05 12.13 -34.92
N GLU A 969 -11.50 11.27 -35.79
CA GLU A 969 -11.51 9.81 -35.60
C GLU A 969 -10.54 9.38 -34.49
N GLU A 970 -9.32 9.91 -34.47
CA GLU A 970 -8.32 9.71 -33.41
C GLU A 970 -8.85 10.19 -32.05
N ILE A 971 -9.49 11.37 -32.02
CA ILE A 971 -10.09 11.91 -30.79
C ILE A 971 -11.21 10.99 -30.28
N LYS A 972 -12.12 10.54 -31.16
CA LYS A 972 -13.18 9.59 -30.79
C LYS A 972 -12.59 8.29 -30.24
N GLU A 973 -11.62 7.69 -30.93
CA GLU A 973 -10.97 6.45 -30.47
C GLU A 973 -10.32 6.61 -29.09
N CYS A 974 -9.62 7.72 -28.85
CA CYS A 974 -9.00 8.02 -27.56
C CYS A 974 -10.05 8.12 -26.44
N ILE A 975 -11.15 8.84 -26.66
CA ILE A 975 -12.23 8.99 -25.67
C ILE A 975 -12.98 7.68 -25.45
N ASP A 976 -13.31 6.94 -26.52
CA ASP A 976 -13.98 5.65 -26.43
C ASP A 976 -13.14 4.62 -25.66
N LEU A 977 -11.83 4.55 -25.89
CA LEU A 977 -10.92 3.68 -25.13
C LEU A 977 -10.96 4.01 -23.64
N VAL A 978 -10.81 5.27 -23.25
CA VAL A 978 -10.88 5.72 -21.85
C VAL A 978 -12.25 5.40 -21.23
N LEU A 979 -13.33 5.63 -21.96
CA LEU A 979 -14.69 5.34 -21.52
C LEU A 979 -14.97 3.83 -21.39
N ASN A 980 -14.33 2.99 -22.21
CA ASN A 980 -14.41 1.53 -22.14
C ASN A 980 -13.63 0.93 -20.96
N SER A 981 -12.55 1.60 -20.51
CA SER A 981 -11.71 1.14 -19.38
C SER A 981 -12.18 1.70 -18.02
N ALA A 982 -12.86 2.84 -18.01
CA ALA A 982 -13.48 3.47 -16.83
C ALA A 982 -14.72 2.72 -16.27
N LYS A 983 -14.66 1.39 -16.16
CA LYS A 983 -15.78 0.51 -15.78
C LYS A 983 -16.34 0.76 -14.37
N LEU A 984 -15.54 1.35 -13.48
CA LEU A 984 -16.00 1.81 -12.16
C LEU A 984 -16.51 3.25 -12.17
N GLY A 985 -16.70 3.89 -13.33
CA GLY A 985 -17.24 5.25 -13.44
C GLY A 985 -16.24 6.35 -13.07
N LEU A 986 -14.96 6.03 -12.93
CA LEU A 986 -13.83 6.96 -12.73
C LEU A 986 -12.68 6.55 -13.66
N VAL A 987 -11.75 7.48 -13.89
CA VAL A 987 -10.54 7.21 -14.67
C VAL A 987 -9.45 6.67 -13.75
N HIS A 988 -8.95 5.47 -14.10
CA HIS A 988 -7.88 4.79 -13.38
C HIS A 988 -6.49 5.31 -13.79
N GLU A 989 -5.47 4.96 -13.01
CA GLU A 989 -4.07 5.32 -13.30
C GLU A 989 -3.53 4.57 -14.53
N SER A 990 -3.60 3.24 -14.54
CA SER A 990 -3.15 2.41 -15.66
C SER A 990 -4.08 1.23 -15.92
N ILE A 991 -4.07 0.70 -17.15
CA ILE A 991 -4.92 -0.39 -17.65
C ILE A 991 -4.05 -1.46 -18.32
N ASP A 992 -4.26 -2.75 -18.02
CA ASP A 992 -3.60 -3.86 -18.73
C ASP A 992 -4.11 -3.95 -20.18
N VAL A 993 -3.21 -3.88 -21.16
CA VAL A 993 -3.59 -3.81 -22.58
C VAL A 993 -4.23 -5.07 -23.15
N GLU A 994 -4.04 -6.23 -22.50
CA GLU A 994 -4.72 -7.47 -22.86
C GLU A 994 -6.04 -7.65 -22.10
N HIS A 995 -6.15 -7.12 -20.87
CA HIS A 995 -7.27 -7.33 -19.96
C HIS A 995 -7.77 -6.00 -19.37
N ILE A 996 -8.59 -5.27 -20.14
CA ILE A 996 -9.16 -3.95 -19.80
C ILE A 996 -9.95 -3.86 -18.46
N SER A 997 -10.14 -4.97 -17.74
CA SER A 997 -10.68 -5.01 -16.37
C SER A 997 -9.63 -5.07 -15.26
N GLN A 998 -8.34 -5.19 -15.60
CA GLN A 998 -7.20 -5.07 -14.69
C GLN A 998 -6.62 -3.66 -14.81
N TYR A 999 -6.52 -2.97 -13.68
CA TYR A 999 -6.11 -1.57 -13.61
C TYR A 999 -5.40 -1.28 -12.28
N THR A 1000 -4.67 -0.17 -12.21
CA THR A 1000 -4.12 0.38 -10.96
C THR A 1000 -4.93 1.58 -10.49
N ARG A 1001 -5.09 1.71 -9.16
CA ARG A 1001 -5.80 2.77 -8.40
C ARG A 1001 -7.21 3.11 -8.89
N SER A 1002 -8.21 2.69 -8.12
CA SER A 1002 -9.64 3.05 -8.33
C SER A 1002 -9.95 4.53 -8.04
N TRP A 1003 -9.10 5.23 -7.28
CA TRP A 1003 -9.25 6.65 -6.96
C TRP A 1003 -7.95 7.40 -7.26
N PHE A 1004 -7.90 8.05 -8.42
CA PHE A 1004 -6.80 8.94 -8.81
C PHE A 1004 -7.37 10.25 -9.34
N ALA A 1005 -7.38 11.28 -8.49
CA ALA A 1005 -8.10 12.52 -8.80
C ALA A 1005 -7.40 13.34 -9.90
N TRP A 1006 -6.09 13.21 -10.08
CA TRP A 1006 -5.36 13.83 -11.20
C TRP A 1006 -5.88 13.31 -12.56
N ALA A 1007 -6.00 11.98 -12.75
CA ALA A 1007 -6.53 11.40 -13.98
C ALA A 1007 -7.97 11.85 -14.27
N ASN A 1008 -8.83 11.96 -13.25
CA ASN A 1008 -10.17 12.51 -13.36
C ASN A 1008 -10.17 14.00 -13.78
N GLY A 1009 -9.28 14.82 -13.21
CA GLY A 1009 -9.11 16.23 -13.59
C GLY A 1009 -8.58 16.41 -15.01
N VAL A 1010 -7.67 15.55 -15.46
CA VAL A 1010 -7.18 15.50 -16.85
C VAL A 1010 -8.31 15.13 -17.80
N PHE A 1011 -9.11 14.11 -17.48
CA PHE A 1011 -10.29 13.74 -18.27
C PHE A 1011 -11.29 14.90 -18.39
N ALA A 1012 -11.66 15.51 -17.27
CA ALA A 1012 -12.62 16.62 -17.29
C ALA A 1012 -12.08 17.84 -18.06
N SER A 1013 -10.78 18.14 -17.96
CA SER A 1013 -10.12 19.16 -18.78
C SER A 1013 -10.20 18.84 -20.28
N THR A 1014 -10.03 17.57 -20.66
CA THR A 1014 -10.14 17.12 -22.07
C THR A 1014 -11.57 17.23 -22.58
N ILE A 1015 -12.57 16.83 -21.79
CA ILE A 1015 -13.98 16.97 -22.18
C ILE A 1015 -14.39 18.45 -22.31
N LEU A 1016 -13.88 19.34 -21.45
CA LEU A 1016 -14.12 20.78 -21.55
C LEU A 1016 -13.41 21.44 -22.75
N ASP A 1017 -12.19 21.02 -23.11
CA ASP A 1017 -11.55 21.43 -24.37
C ASP A 1017 -12.41 21.01 -25.57
N LEU A 1018 -12.76 19.73 -25.67
CA LEU A 1018 -13.51 19.20 -26.81
C LEU A 1018 -14.92 19.81 -26.88
N ALA A 1019 -15.60 20.02 -25.75
CA ALA A 1019 -16.88 20.71 -25.70
C ALA A 1019 -16.82 22.17 -26.21
N LYS A 1020 -15.65 22.82 -26.13
CA LYS A 1020 -15.42 24.16 -26.69
C LYS A 1020 -14.95 24.12 -28.15
N ARG A 1021 -13.88 23.36 -28.44
CA ARG A 1021 -13.13 23.36 -29.70
C ARG A 1021 -13.77 22.49 -30.79
N LYS A 1022 -14.38 21.36 -30.41
CA LYS A 1022 -14.99 20.35 -31.29
C LYS A 1022 -16.32 19.86 -30.71
N PRO A 1023 -17.32 20.75 -30.48
CA PRO A 1023 -18.55 20.45 -29.75
C PRO A 1023 -19.38 19.31 -30.35
N HIS A 1024 -19.26 19.09 -31.66
CA HIS A 1024 -19.90 17.99 -32.38
C HIS A 1024 -19.40 16.60 -31.96
N LEU A 1025 -18.24 16.50 -31.30
CA LEU A 1025 -17.75 15.23 -30.75
C LEU A 1025 -18.40 14.85 -29.41
N ILE A 1026 -18.83 15.84 -28.62
CA ILE A 1026 -19.36 15.65 -27.25
C ILE A 1026 -20.88 15.76 -27.21
N PHE A 1027 -21.43 16.73 -27.95
CA PHE A 1027 -22.86 17.04 -28.04
C PHE A 1027 -23.47 16.62 -29.39
N GLY A 1028 -22.64 16.17 -30.34
CA GLY A 1028 -23.06 15.71 -31.68
C GLY A 1028 -23.30 16.83 -32.69
N GLU A 1029 -23.51 16.42 -33.95
CA GLU A 1029 -23.68 17.31 -35.11
C GLU A 1029 -24.60 18.52 -34.87
N GLY A 1030 -24.14 19.69 -35.32
CA GLY A 1030 -24.85 20.97 -35.21
C GLY A 1030 -24.80 21.66 -33.84
N ALA A 1031 -24.17 21.07 -32.82
CA ALA A 1031 -24.07 21.67 -31.49
C ALA A 1031 -23.14 22.90 -31.45
N THR A 1032 -23.52 23.90 -30.66
CA THR A 1032 -22.68 25.08 -30.38
C THR A 1032 -21.51 24.73 -29.46
N ALA A 1033 -20.45 25.53 -29.49
CA ALA A 1033 -19.42 25.51 -28.45
C ALA A 1033 -20.04 25.62 -27.04
N TYR A 1034 -19.39 25.01 -26.05
CA TYR A 1034 -19.57 25.30 -24.65
C TYR A 1034 -18.47 26.25 -24.18
N GLU A 1035 -18.87 27.33 -23.50
CA GLU A 1035 -17.96 28.21 -22.78
C GLU A 1035 -18.49 28.36 -21.35
N ILE A 1036 -17.56 28.38 -20.39
CA ILE A 1036 -17.83 28.38 -18.94
C ILE A 1036 -18.34 29.73 -18.46
#